data_AF-A0A3B8V8L6-F1
#
_entry.id   AF-A0A3B8V8L6-F1
#
_cell.length_a   1.000
_cell.length_b   1.000
_cell.length_c   1.000
_cell.angle_alpha   90.00
_cell.angle_beta   90.00
_cell.angle_gamma   90.00
#
_symmetry.space_group_name_H-M   'P 1'
#
loop_
_entity.id
_entity.type
_entity.pdbx_description
1 polymer ?
#
loop_
_entity_poly.entity_id
_entity_poly.type
_entity_poly.pdbx_seq_one_letter_code
_entity_poly.pdbx_strand_id
1 'polypeptide(L)'
;MATSTLSDQSPTPEGHAEPEQLIAELVSSFQDTAESVIPRFLGQMPRMYFQDTDHDTQLSHLKAIVAAQSADRPLDMTLTSEDGSIWTTIRTDDRPGVLAEVVKNLPMDFSLRAAKVHTSLDGNLVLDTFEFGEPRPFDPEDPRQREKLEATIEYAKAECPDWTPEQIHAHFDNCAVDYVNTLTPLRIAHHYTLFQKVAGTDGTLVEIEPESNPDESRITVVFGNARTRTSVERCATLLARHGVSINRAYLDLIKDPSHGVVTYVGFVVQGPDKKAIDPESTLWQTVRKDLTRVKWVHYDVLEKITENPELHIGLTEITLGLSHLIHKVLNPRAPFEFTLERIKNCAWANLPLSMAVALLFKKRFDPRGPMDDATFDAECAKLTSEIDRTASSETSRTVLLTMLDAVRHVLRTNYHVHGRFGFAVRLDPEFLRNDDRPALPYGVFFVHGRGFDGFHVRFQDIARGGLRVVMPRSEAQHGREAERLYDEVYGLAFAQQLKNKDIPEGGAKAAILLEPGAGIDRCVKAFVNSLLDLITPEPETRNQIVDLSGLDELIYLGPDENITPDHIEWVVRRAALRGYPLPTAFMSSKPGAGINHKVYGVTSEGVNVFLDVALNAVGIDPRKQPFTVKITGGPDGDVAGNMIRILHRDYGDNARVIAIGDGSGCAEDPDGFDTGELMRLFEEALPIASYDRS
;
A
#
# COMPACT_ATOMS: atom_id res chain seq x y z
N MET A 1 63.45 45.42 -12.74
CA MET A 1 62.40 45.75 -11.75
C MET A 1 61.91 44.46 -11.14
N ALA A 2 61.67 44.48 -9.83
CA ALA A 2 61.79 43.37 -8.90
C ALA A 2 60.79 42.22 -9.08
N THR A 3 61.30 40.99 -9.03
CA THR A 3 60.56 39.77 -8.66
C THR A 3 60.39 39.75 -7.13
N SER A 4 59.15 39.93 -6.68
CA SER A 4 58.76 39.80 -5.28
C SER A 4 58.58 38.33 -4.93
N THR A 5 59.54 37.77 -4.20
CA THR A 5 59.41 36.50 -3.47
C THR A 5 58.89 36.80 -2.07
N LEU A 6 57.59 36.57 -1.85
CA LEU A 6 57.01 36.39 -0.52
C LEU A 6 57.18 34.92 -0.14
N SER A 7 58.10 34.63 0.77
CA SER A 7 58.26 33.34 1.43
C SER A 7 58.67 33.63 2.87
N ASP A 8 57.69 34.01 3.69
CA ASP A 8 57.90 34.28 5.11
C ASP A 8 56.85 33.51 5.92
N GLN A 9 56.94 32.17 5.88
CA GLN A 9 56.37 31.27 6.87
C GLN A 9 57.30 30.06 7.01
N SER A 10 57.87 29.86 8.20
CA SER A 10 58.47 28.60 8.61
C SER A 10 57.42 27.47 8.53
N PRO A 11 57.78 26.26 8.06
CA PRO A 11 56.80 25.18 7.83
C PRO A 11 56.28 24.51 9.11
N THR A 12 56.78 24.89 10.27
CA THR A 12 56.39 24.34 11.58
C THR A 12 55.90 25.47 12.46
N PRO A 13 54.61 25.47 12.87
CA PRO A 13 54.11 26.50 13.76
C PRO A 13 54.76 26.33 15.14
N GLU A 14 55.32 27.41 15.69
CA GLU A 14 55.85 27.41 17.06
C GLU A 14 54.69 27.36 18.07
N GLY A 15 54.72 26.40 19.00
CA GLY A 15 53.72 26.28 20.09
C GLY A 15 52.88 24.99 20.13
N HIS A 16 53.21 23.96 19.33
CA HIS A 16 52.52 22.66 19.40
C HIS A 16 53.21 21.71 20.39
N ALA A 17 52.41 20.92 21.11
CA ALA A 17 52.91 19.79 21.90
C ALA A 17 53.55 18.73 21.00
N GLU A 18 54.57 18.04 21.51
CA GLU A 18 55.24 16.97 20.77
C GLU A 18 54.23 15.90 20.32
N PRO A 19 54.29 15.41 19.07
CA PRO A 19 53.33 14.42 18.57
C PRO A 19 53.19 13.19 19.47
N GLU A 20 54.30 12.74 20.06
CA GLU A 20 54.33 11.60 20.99
C GLU A 20 53.55 11.90 22.27
N GLN A 21 53.63 13.12 22.78
CA GLN A 21 52.90 13.56 23.96
C GLN A 21 51.40 13.63 23.68
N LEU A 22 50.99 14.20 22.54
CA LEU A 22 49.59 14.26 22.12
C LEU A 22 48.99 12.87 21.92
N ILE A 23 49.73 11.95 21.30
CA ILE A 23 49.29 10.55 21.12
C ILE A 23 49.14 9.88 22.49
N ALA A 24 50.10 10.04 23.40
CA ALA A 24 50.04 9.43 24.72
C ALA A 24 48.86 9.97 25.56
N GLU A 25 48.65 11.28 25.55
CA GLU A 25 47.51 11.92 26.24
C GLU A 25 46.17 11.42 25.67
N LEU A 26 46.06 11.32 24.34
CA LEU A 26 44.86 10.81 23.68
C LEU A 26 44.61 9.34 24.03
N VAL A 27 45.62 8.48 23.87
CA VAL A 27 45.51 7.03 24.19
C VAL A 27 45.13 6.83 25.65
N SER A 28 45.75 7.57 26.59
CA SER A 28 45.41 7.49 28.02
C SER A 28 43.95 7.88 28.27
N SER A 29 43.48 8.99 27.68
CA SER A 29 42.09 9.45 27.84
C SER A 29 41.07 8.42 27.32
N PHE A 30 41.34 7.83 26.14
CA PHE A 30 40.51 6.77 25.59
C PHE A 30 40.55 5.50 26.45
N GLN A 31 41.71 5.13 26.96
CA GLN A 31 41.87 3.94 27.81
C GLN A 31 41.13 4.09 29.14
N ASP A 32 41.28 5.23 29.83
CA ASP A 32 40.59 5.53 31.09
C ASP A 32 39.07 5.49 30.90
N THR A 33 38.58 6.04 29.78
CA THR A 33 37.15 5.99 29.44
C THR A 33 36.70 4.56 29.16
N ALA A 34 37.47 3.79 28.37
CA ALA A 34 37.15 2.40 28.04
C ALA A 34 37.09 1.49 29.27
N GLU A 35 38.01 1.65 30.23
CA GLU A 35 38.05 0.90 31.48
C GLU A 35 36.79 1.13 32.35
N SER A 36 36.15 2.29 32.23
CA SER A 36 34.87 2.60 32.88
C SER A 36 33.65 2.10 32.09
N VAL A 37 33.64 2.33 30.77
CA VAL A 37 32.48 2.09 29.91
C VAL A 37 32.24 0.62 29.64
N ILE A 38 33.30 -0.14 29.30
CA ILE A 38 33.15 -1.52 28.83
C ILE A 38 32.53 -2.42 29.91
N PRO A 39 32.98 -2.42 31.18
CA PRO A 39 32.34 -3.24 32.21
C PRO A 39 30.86 -2.89 32.43
N ARG A 40 30.53 -1.60 32.42
CA ARG A 40 29.13 -1.13 32.55
C ARG A 40 28.30 -1.60 31.37
N PHE A 41 28.79 -1.45 30.14
CA PHE A 41 28.11 -1.88 28.93
C PHE A 41 27.83 -3.39 28.97
N LEU A 42 28.85 -4.21 29.30
CA LEU A 42 28.70 -5.66 29.41
C LEU A 42 27.73 -6.08 30.52
N GLY A 43 27.65 -5.31 31.61
CA GLY A 43 26.74 -5.59 32.72
C GLY A 43 25.30 -5.12 32.51
N GLN A 44 25.08 -4.08 31.69
CA GLN A 44 23.76 -3.46 31.51
C GLN A 44 23.06 -3.86 30.19
N MET A 45 23.80 -4.28 29.17
CA MET A 45 23.19 -4.68 27.90
C MET A 45 22.51 -6.06 28.02
N PRO A 46 21.33 -6.24 27.40
CA PRO A 46 20.62 -7.51 27.44
C PRO A 46 21.42 -8.63 26.76
N ARG A 47 21.32 -9.85 27.28
CA ARG A 47 22.02 -11.03 26.72
C ARG A 47 21.80 -11.23 25.23
N MET A 48 20.59 -10.91 24.73
CA MET A 48 20.23 -11.04 23.31
C MET A 48 21.08 -10.15 22.41
N TYR A 49 21.49 -8.96 22.87
CA TYR A 49 22.37 -8.09 22.09
C TYR A 49 23.66 -8.83 21.68
N PHE A 50 24.26 -9.58 22.61
CA PHE A 50 25.48 -10.35 22.37
C PHE A 50 25.25 -11.62 21.53
N GLN A 51 24.00 -12.07 21.40
CA GLN A 51 23.63 -13.23 20.58
C GLN A 51 23.33 -12.82 19.14
N ASP A 52 22.71 -11.65 18.97
CA ASP A 52 22.20 -11.17 17.69
C ASP A 52 23.15 -10.21 16.96
N THR A 53 24.16 -9.69 17.66
CA THR A 53 25.17 -8.76 17.12
C THR A 53 26.51 -9.47 17.02
N ASP A 54 27.16 -9.45 15.86
CA ASP A 54 28.49 -10.04 15.70
C ASP A 54 29.59 -9.25 16.44
N HIS A 55 30.75 -9.87 16.62
CA HIS A 55 31.82 -9.30 17.43
C HIS A 55 32.39 -7.99 16.86
N ASP A 56 32.50 -7.87 15.53
CA ASP A 56 33.06 -6.69 14.88
C ASP A 56 32.10 -5.49 15.04
N THR A 57 30.81 -5.73 14.86
CA THR A 57 29.75 -4.74 15.12
C THR A 57 29.72 -4.33 16.59
N GLN A 58 29.83 -5.28 17.53
CA GLN A 58 29.92 -4.97 18.96
C GLN A 58 31.12 -4.06 19.28
N LEU A 59 32.28 -4.36 18.70
CA LEU A 59 33.49 -3.56 18.88
C LEU A 59 33.32 -2.16 18.27
N SER A 60 32.66 -2.05 17.11
CA SER A 60 32.31 -0.76 16.48
C SER A 60 31.44 0.10 17.39
N HIS A 61 30.38 -0.48 18.00
CA HIS A 61 29.53 0.22 18.95
C HIS A 61 30.31 0.72 20.17
N LEU A 62 31.14 -0.14 20.76
CA LEU A 62 31.98 0.23 21.92
C LEU A 62 32.96 1.36 21.57
N LYS A 63 33.62 1.29 20.40
CA LYS A 63 34.50 2.36 19.92
C LYS A 63 33.78 3.69 19.83
N ALA A 64 32.57 3.71 19.27
CA ALA A 64 31.78 4.93 19.14
C ALA A 64 31.34 5.49 20.50
N ILE A 65 30.86 4.64 21.40
CA ILE A 65 30.42 5.04 22.75
C ILE A 65 31.60 5.62 23.55
N VAL A 66 32.74 4.93 23.57
CA VAL A 66 33.95 5.39 24.26
C VAL A 66 34.44 6.71 23.67
N ALA A 67 34.47 6.85 22.34
CA ALA A 67 34.87 8.09 21.69
C ALA A 67 33.96 9.26 22.07
N ALA A 68 32.65 9.08 22.01
CA ALA A 68 31.68 10.11 22.35
C ALA A 68 31.82 10.56 23.81
N GLN A 69 31.93 9.61 24.75
CA GLN A 69 32.08 9.94 26.17
C GLN A 69 33.43 10.56 26.50
N SER A 70 34.53 10.10 25.87
CA SER A 70 35.85 10.72 26.03
C SER A 70 35.89 12.17 25.55
N ALA A 71 35.04 12.51 24.59
CA ALA A 71 34.90 13.85 24.02
C ALA A 71 33.80 14.70 24.68
N ASP A 72 33.17 14.21 25.75
CA ASP A 72 32.02 14.84 26.43
C ASP A 72 30.88 15.22 25.46
N ARG A 73 30.62 14.34 24.49
CA ARG A 73 29.57 14.47 23.48
C ARG A 73 28.36 13.59 23.83
N PRO A 74 27.14 14.00 23.46
CA PRO A 74 25.96 13.14 23.59
C PRO A 74 26.12 11.88 22.74
N LEU A 75 25.49 10.79 23.20
CA LEU A 75 25.54 9.49 22.53
C LEU A 75 24.61 9.38 21.31
N ASP A 76 23.81 10.40 21.04
CA ASP A 76 22.87 10.42 19.91
C ASP A 76 23.61 10.51 18.57
N MET A 77 23.86 9.35 17.95
CA MET A 77 24.58 9.22 16.69
C MET A 77 24.13 8.00 15.90
N THR A 78 24.34 8.04 14.58
CA THR A 78 24.13 6.88 13.69
C THR A 78 25.45 6.41 13.12
N LEU A 79 25.75 5.13 13.30
CA LEU A 79 26.86 4.44 12.67
C LEU A 79 26.37 3.73 11.41
N THR A 80 27.20 3.74 10.37
CA THR A 80 26.93 3.02 9.13
C THR A 80 28.13 2.14 8.80
N SER A 81 27.88 0.89 8.41
CA SER A 81 28.93 -0.02 7.93
C SER A 81 29.57 0.51 6.64
N GLU A 82 30.79 0.07 6.32
CA GLU A 82 31.51 0.53 5.12
C GLU A 82 30.74 0.28 3.81
N ASP A 83 29.98 -0.81 3.75
CA ASP A 83 29.14 -1.19 2.60
C ASP A 83 27.73 -0.57 2.65
N GLY A 84 27.41 0.19 3.69
CA GLY A 84 26.10 0.81 3.90
C GLY A 84 24.97 -0.16 4.30
N SER A 85 25.26 -1.45 4.47
CA SER A 85 24.25 -2.49 4.71
C SER A 85 23.73 -2.55 6.16
N ILE A 86 24.46 -1.97 7.13
CA ILE A 86 24.09 -1.94 8.54
C ILE A 86 24.10 -0.50 9.05
N TRP A 87 23.00 -0.10 9.68
CA TRP A 87 22.85 1.20 10.32
C TRP A 87 22.53 0.99 11.80
N THR A 88 23.36 1.51 12.70
CA THR A 88 23.06 1.49 14.15
C THR A 88 22.87 2.90 14.67
N THR A 89 21.66 3.20 15.15
CA THR A 89 21.41 4.42 15.93
C THR A 89 21.67 4.14 17.40
N ILE A 90 22.61 4.89 17.97
CA ILE A 90 22.93 4.91 19.40
C ILE A 90 22.22 6.13 20.00
N ARG A 91 21.50 5.95 21.11
CA ARG A 91 20.74 7.02 21.76
C ARG A 91 20.58 6.80 23.26
N THR A 92 20.19 7.85 23.98
CA THR A 92 19.88 7.79 25.42
C THR A 92 18.40 7.97 25.76
N ASP A 93 17.57 8.41 24.81
CA ASP A 93 16.12 8.55 24.99
C ASP A 93 15.41 7.25 24.59
N ASP A 94 14.59 6.68 25.47
CA ASP A 94 13.81 5.45 25.26
C ASP A 94 12.29 5.66 25.20
N ARG A 95 11.81 6.92 25.14
CA ARG A 95 10.38 7.23 25.21
C ARG A 95 9.57 6.56 24.08
N PRO A 96 8.28 6.26 24.31
CA PRO A 96 7.39 5.80 23.26
C PRO A 96 7.39 6.75 22.04
N GLY A 97 7.57 6.18 20.85
CA GLY A 97 7.57 6.92 19.58
C GLY A 97 8.94 7.11 18.94
N VAL A 98 10.04 7.06 19.70
CA VAL A 98 11.39 7.26 19.15
C VAL A 98 11.74 6.23 18.08
N LEU A 99 11.38 4.96 18.28
CA LEU A 99 11.59 3.93 17.26
C LEU A 99 10.87 4.26 15.94
N ALA A 100 9.66 4.83 16.00
CA ALA A 100 8.95 5.23 14.79
C ALA A 100 9.67 6.41 14.08
N GLU A 101 10.18 7.37 14.83
CA GLU A 101 10.98 8.49 14.31
C GLU A 101 12.28 7.99 13.65
N VAL A 102 12.99 7.06 14.29
CA VAL A 102 14.22 6.45 13.74
C VAL A 102 13.92 5.70 12.45
N VAL A 103 12.91 4.82 12.44
CA VAL A 103 12.55 4.02 11.26
C VAL A 103 12.08 4.90 10.10
N LYS A 104 11.37 6.00 10.39
CA LYS A 104 10.92 6.98 9.39
C LYS A 104 12.09 7.63 8.64
N ASN A 105 13.24 7.79 9.30
CA ASN A 105 14.45 8.42 8.74
C ASN A 105 15.41 7.42 8.05
N LEU A 106 15.13 6.12 8.08
CA LEU A 106 15.94 5.12 7.39
C LEU A 106 15.90 5.30 5.87
N PRO A 107 16.93 4.86 5.12
CA PRO A 107 16.92 4.93 3.67
C PRO A 107 15.72 4.17 3.08
N MET A 108 15.20 4.69 1.96
CA MET A 108 14.08 4.10 1.23
C MET A 108 14.52 3.19 0.07
N ASP A 109 15.77 3.36 -0.37
CA ASP A 109 16.32 2.68 -1.55
C ASP A 109 16.67 1.21 -1.28
N PHE A 110 16.76 0.82 -0.01
CA PHE A 110 17.14 -0.52 0.40
C PHE A 110 16.03 -1.22 1.19
N SER A 111 15.84 -2.51 0.90
CA SER A 111 14.93 -3.37 1.65
C SER A 111 15.46 -3.61 3.06
N LEU A 112 14.68 -3.25 4.08
CA LEU A 112 14.98 -3.61 5.47
C LEU A 112 14.74 -5.12 5.65
N ARG A 113 15.80 -5.89 5.97
CA ARG A 113 15.68 -7.33 6.22
C ARG A 113 15.58 -7.67 7.70
N ALA A 114 16.23 -6.90 8.56
CA ALA A 114 16.20 -7.10 10.01
C ALA A 114 16.24 -5.76 10.75
N ALA A 115 15.57 -5.71 11.89
CA ALA A 115 15.66 -4.62 12.86
C ALA A 115 15.92 -5.25 14.23
N LYS A 116 16.91 -4.75 14.95
CA LYS A 116 17.34 -5.27 16.25
C LYS A 116 17.45 -4.09 17.21
N VAL A 117 16.45 -3.92 18.05
CA VAL A 117 16.36 -2.81 19.02
C VAL A 117 16.71 -3.34 20.41
N HIS A 118 17.70 -2.75 21.06
CA HIS A 118 18.16 -3.16 22.38
C HIS A 118 18.27 -1.98 23.32
N THR A 119 17.41 -1.95 24.35
CA THR A 119 17.53 -1.02 25.48
C THR A 119 18.33 -1.67 26.61
N SER A 120 19.25 -0.93 27.23
CA SER A 120 19.98 -1.35 28.41
C SER A 120 19.04 -1.50 29.62
N LEU A 121 19.42 -2.34 30.58
CA LEU A 121 18.60 -2.62 31.77
C LEU A 121 18.34 -1.37 32.64
N ASP A 122 19.23 -0.38 32.57
CA ASP A 122 19.09 0.90 33.25
C ASP A 122 18.36 1.98 32.42
N GLY A 123 17.93 1.66 31.19
CA GLY A 123 17.22 2.56 30.28
C GLY A 123 18.06 3.70 29.69
N ASN A 124 19.35 3.77 29.99
CA ASN A 124 20.20 4.91 29.62
C ASN A 124 20.86 4.78 28.24
N LEU A 125 20.78 3.61 27.60
CA LEU A 125 21.39 3.34 26.32
C LEU A 125 20.45 2.50 25.47
N VAL A 126 20.20 2.96 24.24
CA VAL A 126 19.47 2.19 23.24
C VAL A 126 20.30 2.07 21.98
N LEU A 127 20.38 0.84 21.46
CA LEU A 127 21.03 0.50 20.19
C LEU A 127 19.97 -0.04 19.23
N ASP A 128 19.63 0.75 18.21
CA ASP A 128 18.72 0.36 17.13
C ASP A 128 19.54 -0.01 15.90
N THR A 129 19.76 -1.30 15.66
CA THR A 129 20.50 -1.81 14.51
C THR A 129 19.55 -2.26 13.41
N PHE A 130 19.72 -1.71 12.20
CA PHE A 130 18.93 -1.99 11.02
C PHE A 130 19.83 -2.59 9.94
N GLU A 131 19.41 -3.72 9.40
CA GLU A 131 20.13 -4.40 8.34
C GLU A 131 19.35 -4.35 7.03
N PHE A 132 20.05 -4.00 5.96
CA PHE A 132 19.51 -3.80 4.63
C PHE A 132 20.02 -4.81 3.63
N GLY A 133 19.19 -5.13 2.64
CA GLY A 133 19.49 -6.03 1.55
C GLY A 133 18.51 -7.19 1.47
N GLU A 134 18.78 -8.12 0.56
CA GLU A 134 17.94 -9.31 0.39
C GLU A 134 18.19 -10.35 1.49
N PRO A 135 17.15 -11.01 2.02
CA PRO A 135 17.32 -12.10 2.97
C PRO A 135 18.07 -13.26 2.32
N ARG A 136 19.16 -13.71 2.97
CA ARG A 136 19.88 -14.91 2.53
C ARG A 136 19.06 -16.16 2.86
N PRO A 137 18.90 -17.13 1.94
CA PRO A 137 18.12 -18.33 2.19
C PRO A 137 18.78 -19.24 3.23
N PHE A 138 17.97 -20.08 3.87
CA PHE A 138 18.44 -21.24 4.63
C PHE A 138 19.36 -22.14 3.78
N ASP A 139 20.44 -22.62 4.41
CA ASP A 139 21.41 -23.56 3.84
C ASP A 139 21.48 -24.83 4.69
N PRO A 140 20.98 -25.99 4.22
CA PRO A 140 21.02 -27.24 4.96
C PRO A 140 22.43 -27.82 5.13
N GLU A 141 23.41 -27.36 4.35
CA GLU A 141 24.81 -27.80 4.47
C GLU A 141 25.57 -27.05 5.57
N ASP A 142 25.06 -25.90 6.02
CA ASP A 142 25.64 -25.15 7.14
C ASP A 142 25.42 -25.93 8.45
N PRO A 143 26.49 -26.24 9.23
CA PRO A 143 26.37 -27.04 10.43
C PRO A 143 25.43 -26.47 11.50
N ARG A 144 25.41 -25.14 11.67
CA ARG A 144 24.59 -24.47 12.68
C ARG A 144 23.11 -24.49 12.27
N GLN A 145 22.84 -24.27 10.99
CA GLN A 145 21.48 -24.28 10.45
C GLN A 145 20.89 -25.70 10.44
N ARG A 146 21.70 -26.71 10.08
CA ARG A 146 21.31 -28.13 10.15
C ARG A 146 21.00 -28.56 11.58
N GLU A 147 21.83 -28.19 12.56
CA GLU A 147 21.58 -28.47 13.98
C GLU A 147 20.25 -27.84 14.43
N LYS A 148 19.95 -26.61 14.00
CA LYS A 148 18.68 -25.95 14.30
C LYS A 148 17.47 -26.69 13.71
N LEU A 149 17.59 -27.17 12.48
CA LEU A 149 16.56 -27.94 11.81
C LEU A 149 16.30 -29.26 12.56
N GLU A 150 17.36 -30.02 12.88
CA GLU A 150 17.26 -31.27 13.65
C GLU A 150 16.64 -31.05 15.04
N ALA A 151 17.06 -29.98 15.73
CA ALA A 151 16.48 -29.61 17.03
C ALA A 151 15.00 -29.22 16.92
N THR A 152 14.60 -28.58 15.81
CA THR A 152 13.19 -28.26 15.55
C THR A 152 12.35 -29.49 15.26
N ILE A 153 12.88 -30.44 14.51
CA ILE A 153 12.25 -31.73 14.26
C ILE A 153 12.05 -32.50 15.58
N GLU A 154 13.07 -32.55 16.43
CA GLU A 154 12.97 -33.25 17.71
C GLU A 154 11.99 -32.58 18.68
N TYR A 155 11.99 -31.25 18.72
CA TYR A 155 11.00 -30.48 19.48
C TYR A 155 9.57 -30.76 18.99
N ALA A 156 9.35 -30.75 17.67
CA ALA A 156 8.03 -30.98 17.09
C ALA A 156 7.49 -32.38 17.40
N LYS A 157 8.33 -33.42 17.39
CA LYS A 157 7.90 -34.77 17.80
C LYS A 157 7.36 -34.82 19.23
N ALA A 158 7.91 -34.03 20.14
CA ALA A 158 7.50 -34.01 21.53
C ALA A 158 6.28 -33.11 21.77
N GLU A 159 6.28 -31.91 21.20
CA GLU A 159 5.35 -30.83 21.59
C GLU A 159 4.33 -30.46 20.49
N CYS A 160 4.58 -30.83 19.23
CA CYS A 160 3.74 -30.46 18.08
C CYS A 160 3.63 -31.64 17.08
N PRO A 161 3.06 -32.80 17.48
CA PRO A 161 3.15 -34.04 16.70
C PRO A 161 2.47 -33.98 15.32
N ASP A 162 1.56 -33.02 15.10
CA ASP A 162 0.91 -32.79 13.81
C ASP A 162 1.81 -32.10 12.78
N TRP A 163 2.95 -31.53 13.21
CA TRP A 163 3.92 -30.86 12.34
C TRP A 163 5.00 -31.87 11.90
N THR A 164 4.80 -32.45 10.72
CA THR A 164 5.65 -33.52 10.19
C THR A 164 7.06 -33.04 9.81
N PRO A 165 8.09 -33.90 9.87
CA PRO A 165 9.44 -33.55 9.41
C PRO A 165 9.46 -32.95 8.00
N GLU A 166 8.68 -33.49 7.07
CA GLU A 166 8.59 -33.00 5.69
C GLU A 166 8.04 -31.56 5.62
N GLN A 167 7.04 -31.24 6.43
CA GLN A 167 6.52 -29.87 6.54
C GLN A 167 7.53 -28.92 7.20
N ILE A 168 8.32 -29.40 8.17
CA ILE A 168 9.38 -28.62 8.80
C ILE A 168 10.45 -28.28 7.77
N HIS A 169 10.92 -29.27 7.00
CA HIS A 169 11.87 -29.05 5.90
C HIS A 169 11.34 -28.01 4.91
N ALA A 170 10.11 -28.19 4.41
CA ALA A 170 9.50 -27.24 3.47
C ALA A 170 9.34 -25.82 4.05
N HIS A 171 9.10 -25.71 5.37
CA HIS A 171 9.09 -24.40 6.04
C HIS A 171 10.48 -23.77 6.07
N PHE A 172 11.51 -24.53 6.46
CA PHE A 172 12.90 -24.06 6.52
C PHE A 172 13.41 -23.61 5.16
N ASP A 173 13.06 -24.30 4.07
CA ASP A 173 13.42 -23.92 2.70
C ASP A 173 12.93 -22.51 2.31
N ASN A 174 11.89 -22.02 2.98
CA ASN A 174 11.30 -20.69 2.76
C ASN A 174 11.78 -19.62 3.75
N CYS A 175 12.59 -20.01 4.74
CA CYS A 175 13.09 -19.13 5.80
C CYS A 175 14.40 -18.44 5.42
N ALA A 176 14.60 -17.25 5.99
CA ALA A 176 15.88 -16.57 5.94
C ALA A 176 16.86 -17.14 6.98
N VAL A 177 18.16 -17.06 6.69
CA VAL A 177 19.22 -17.48 7.62
C VAL A 177 19.16 -16.74 8.96
N ASP A 178 18.82 -15.44 8.92
CA ASP A 178 18.74 -14.59 10.12
C ASP A 178 17.62 -15.07 11.04
N TYR A 179 16.49 -15.51 10.48
CA TYR A 179 15.39 -16.13 11.21
C TYR A 179 15.79 -17.48 11.84
N VAL A 180 16.39 -18.37 11.05
CA VAL A 180 16.78 -19.72 11.51
C VAL A 180 17.81 -19.64 12.64
N ASN A 181 18.80 -18.77 12.51
CA ASN A 181 19.91 -18.70 13.47
C ASN A 181 19.56 -18.06 14.81
N THR A 182 18.55 -17.19 14.84
CA THR A 182 18.16 -16.42 16.02
C THR A 182 17.05 -17.10 16.82
N LEU A 183 16.06 -17.71 16.17
CA LEU A 183 14.92 -18.29 16.86
C LEU A 183 15.22 -19.66 17.51
N THR A 184 14.45 -19.97 18.55
CA THR A 184 14.43 -21.30 19.20
C THR A 184 13.42 -22.23 18.51
N PRO A 185 13.57 -23.56 18.60
CA PRO A 185 12.58 -24.52 18.11
C PRO A 185 11.13 -24.22 18.51
N LEU A 186 10.91 -23.88 19.79
CA LEU A 186 9.62 -23.42 20.32
C LEU A 186 9.05 -22.23 19.55
N ARG A 187 9.88 -21.21 19.28
CA ARG A 187 9.45 -20.00 18.56
C ARG A 187 9.17 -20.27 17.08
N ILE A 188 9.98 -21.12 16.44
CA ILE A 188 9.75 -21.50 15.04
C ILE A 188 8.42 -22.26 14.92
N ALA A 189 8.14 -23.21 15.82
CA ALA A 189 6.86 -23.93 15.85
C ALA A 189 5.66 -22.98 16.05
N HIS A 190 5.78 -22.01 16.95
CA HIS A 190 4.74 -21.01 17.14
C HIS A 190 4.55 -20.12 15.90
N HIS A 191 5.64 -19.62 15.31
CA HIS A 191 5.59 -18.83 14.08
C HIS A 191 4.99 -19.62 12.91
N TYR A 192 5.26 -20.93 12.80
CA TYR A 192 4.63 -21.81 11.80
C TYR A 192 3.10 -21.88 11.97
N THR A 193 2.62 -21.96 13.22
CA THR A 193 1.18 -21.90 13.51
C THR A 193 0.57 -20.57 13.05
N LEU A 194 1.26 -19.45 13.25
CA LEU A 194 0.82 -18.14 12.77
C LEU A 194 0.90 -18.03 11.24
N PHE A 195 1.94 -18.62 10.63
CA PHE A 195 2.13 -18.67 9.19
C PHE A 195 0.91 -19.30 8.53
N GLN A 196 0.47 -20.47 9.01
CA GLN A 196 -0.68 -21.19 8.47
C GLN A 196 -1.99 -20.39 8.51
N LYS A 197 -2.15 -19.47 9.47
CA LYS A 197 -3.33 -18.61 9.58
C LYS A 197 -3.32 -17.43 8.60
N VAL A 198 -2.15 -17.03 8.10
CA VAL A 198 -1.96 -15.80 7.31
C VAL A 198 -1.55 -16.08 5.86
N ALA A 199 -0.81 -17.16 5.62
CA ALA A 199 -0.36 -17.58 4.29
C ALA A 199 -1.53 -17.71 3.31
N GLY A 200 -1.30 -17.34 2.06
CA GLY A 200 -2.32 -17.26 1.01
C GLY A 200 -3.31 -16.10 1.15
N THR A 201 -3.22 -15.30 2.21
CA THR A 201 -4.11 -14.16 2.46
C THR A 201 -3.36 -12.82 2.40
N ASP A 202 -4.12 -11.72 2.37
CA ASP A 202 -3.59 -10.37 2.58
C ASP A 202 -3.89 -9.85 4.00
N GLY A 203 -4.26 -10.75 4.92
CA GLY A 203 -4.70 -10.44 6.27
C GLY A 203 -3.58 -9.96 7.20
N THR A 204 -3.97 -9.65 8.44
CA THR A 204 -3.06 -9.31 9.53
C THR A 204 -3.55 -10.00 10.78
N LEU A 205 -2.65 -10.70 11.46
CA LEU A 205 -2.89 -11.35 12.74
C LEU A 205 -2.06 -10.64 13.81
N VAL A 206 -2.64 -10.48 15.00
CA VAL A 206 -2.00 -9.81 16.13
C VAL A 206 -2.22 -10.67 17.37
N GLU A 207 -1.13 -11.09 18.00
CA GLU A 207 -1.13 -11.88 19.24
C GLU A 207 -0.27 -11.20 20.32
N ILE A 208 -0.57 -11.50 21.58
CA ILE A 208 0.20 -11.09 22.75
C ILE A 208 0.59 -12.33 23.56
N GLU A 209 1.84 -12.37 24.00
CA GLU A 209 2.42 -13.47 24.77
C GLU A 209 3.15 -12.91 26.01
N PRO A 210 3.19 -13.64 27.14
CA PRO A 210 4.02 -13.26 28.28
C PRO A 210 5.51 -13.44 27.96
N GLU A 211 6.37 -12.59 28.55
CA GLU A 211 7.83 -12.75 28.49
C GLU A 211 8.37 -13.34 29.80
N SER A 212 9.66 -13.73 29.78
CA SER A 212 10.36 -14.18 30.99
C SER A 212 10.45 -13.09 32.07
N ASN A 213 10.48 -11.82 31.65
CA ASN A 213 10.32 -10.69 32.56
C ASN A 213 8.82 -10.47 32.79
N PRO A 214 8.32 -10.59 34.04
CA PRO A 214 6.89 -10.47 34.34
C PRO A 214 6.33 -9.06 34.10
N ASP A 215 7.18 -8.05 33.96
CA ASP A 215 6.78 -6.67 33.65
C ASP A 215 6.77 -6.38 32.14
N GLU A 216 6.99 -7.38 31.29
CA GLU A 216 7.02 -7.25 29.83
C GLU A 216 6.02 -8.19 29.15
N SER A 217 5.58 -7.78 27.97
CA SER A 217 4.77 -8.60 27.07
C SER A 217 5.36 -8.57 25.68
N ARG A 218 5.13 -9.64 24.92
CA ARG A 218 5.51 -9.71 23.51
C ARG A 218 4.28 -9.55 22.64
N ILE A 219 4.26 -8.52 21.80
CA ILE A 219 3.27 -8.36 20.74
C ILE A 219 3.88 -8.87 19.44
N THR A 220 3.23 -9.84 18.80
CA THR A 220 3.63 -10.34 17.48
C THR A 220 2.57 -9.94 16.46
N VAL A 221 2.97 -9.16 15.44
CA VAL A 221 2.12 -8.75 14.32
C VAL A 221 2.57 -9.48 13.06
N VAL A 222 1.67 -10.29 12.48
CA VAL A 222 1.95 -11.11 11.30
C VAL A 222 1.15 -10.59 10.13
N PHE A 223 1.83 -10.20 9.05
CA PHE A 223 1.23 -9.65 7.85
C PHE A 223 1.41 -10.60 6.67
N GLY A 224 0.36 -10.84 5.90
CA GLY A 224 0.51 -11.33 4.54
C GLY A 224 0.92 -10.16 3.63
N ASN A 225 1.94 -10.31 2.79
CA ASN A 225 2.31 -9.36 1.74
C ASN A 225 2.44 -7.90 2.19
N ALA A 226 3.29 -7.65 3.20
CA ALA A 226 3.57 -6.30 3.68
C ALA A 226 5.07 -5.97 3.65
N ARG A 227 5.39 -4.74 3.23
CA ARG A 227 6.77 -4.23 3.23
C ARG A 227 7.27 -4.03 4.66
N THR A 228 8.46 -4.53 4.93
CA THR A 228 9.09 -4.61 6.25
C THR A 228 9.22 -3.26 6.95
N ARG A 229 10.02 -2.32 6.41
CA ARG A 229 10.26 -0.98 6.97
C ARG A 229 8.95 -0.27 7.32
N THR A 230 8.03 -0.24 6.37
CA THR A 230 6.72 0.41 6.54
C THR A 230 5.86 -0.28 7.62
N SER A 231 5.94 -1.60 7.76
CA SER A 231 5.21 -2.31 8.82
C SER A 231 5.75 -1.97 10.21
N VAL A 232 7.08 -1.96 10.39
CA VAL A 232 7.72 -1.61 11.67
C VAL A 232 7.36 -0.19 12.08
N GLU A 233 7.56 0.79 11.18
CA GLU A 233 7.25 2.20 11.40
C GLU A 233 5.82 2.38 11.93
N ARG A 234 4.84 1.83 11.19
CA ARG A 234 3.43 2.07 11.47
C ARG A 234 2.94 1.37 12.73
N CYS A 235 3.45 0.16 13.00
CA CYS A 235 3.19 -0.51 14.27
C CYS A 235 3.77 0.29 15.45
N ALA A 236 5.02 0.76 15.33
CA ALA A 236 5.66 1.57 16.37
C ALA A 236 4.91 2.88 16.61
N THR A 237 4.41 3.56 15.56
CA THR A 237 3.57 4.75 15.70
C THR A 237 2.29 4.48 16.49
N LEU A 238 1.61 3.37 16.21
CA LEU A 238 0.37 3.01 16.93
C LEU A 238 0.63 2.59 18.38
N LEU A 239 1.70 1.83 18.64
CA LEU A 239 2.08 1.47 20.01
C LEU A 239 2.41 2.72 20.83
N ALA A 240 3.17 3.64 20.25
CA ALA A 240 3.51 4.92 20.88
C ALA A 240 2.28 5.75 21.23
N ARG A 241 1.31 5.82 20.30
CA ARG A 241 0.01 6.49 20.52
C ARG A 241 -0.73 5.94 21.74
N HIS A 242 -0.66 4.62 21.97
CA HIS A 242 -1.30 3.97 23.11
C HIS A 242 -0.46 4.01 24.40
N GLY A 243 0.65 4.76 24.41
CA GLY A 243 1.57 4.87 25.55
C GLY A 243 2.36 3.59 25.81
N VAL A 244 2.42 2.67 24.84
CA VAL A 244 3.14 1.40 24.95
C VAL A 244 4.61 1.63 24.62
N SER A 245 5.49 1.35 25.59
CA SER A 245 6.95 1.46 25.43
C SER A 245 7.48 0.23 24.72
N ILE A 246 8.45 0.40 23.81
CA ILE A 246 9.08 -0.68 23.05
C ILE A 246 10.51 -0.85 23.55
N ASN A 247 10.80 -1.98 24.22
CA ASN A 247 12.12 -2.29 24.76
C ASN A 247 12.96 -3.10 23.77
N ARG A 248 12.29 -3.92 22.95
CA ARG A 248 12.90 -4.69 21.87
C ARG A 248 11.95 -4.76 20.68
N ALA A 249 12.51 -4.76 19.48
CA ALA A 249 11.78 -5.02 18.24
C ALA A 249 12.61 -5.96 17.37
N TYR A 250 11.91 -6.83 16.64
CA TYR A 250 12.48 -7.73 15.66
C TYR A 250 11.58 -7.87 14.44
N LEU A 251 12.19 -8.26 13.32
CA LEU A 251 11.56 -8.34 12.02
C LEU A 251 12.01 -9.62 11.34
N ASP A 252 11.06 -10.43 10.91
CA ASP A 252 11.34 -11.67 10.17
C ASP A 252 10.47 -11.77 8.91
N LEU A 253 10.99 -12.51 7.92
CA LEU A 253 10.34 -12.77 6.64
C LEU A 253 10.38 -14.26 6.32
N ILE A 254 9.24 -14.79 5.91
CA ILE A 254 9.10 -16.17 5.43
C ILE A 254 8.44 -16.12 4.05
N LYS A 255 9.04 -16.79 3.06
CA LYS A 255 8.47 -16.88 1.72
C LYS A 255 7.19 -17.71 1.75
N ASP A 256 6.18 -17.26 1.00
CA ASP A 256 4.93 -17.99 0.78
C ASP A 256 4.78 -18.25 -0.73
N PRO A 257 5.30 -19.39 -1.22
CA PRO A 257 5.33 -19.68 -2.65
C PRO A 257 3.94 -19.51 -3.30
N SER A 258 3.89 -18.81 -4.44
CA SER A 258 2.67 -18.46 -5.19
C SER A 258 1.77 -17.38 -4.56
N HIS A 259 2.09 -16.89 -3.36
CA HIS A 259 1.27 -15.89 -2.66
C HIS A 259 2.05 -14.69 -2.12
N GLY A 260 3.39 -14.74 -2.13
CA GLY A 260 4.31 -13.65 -1.81
C GLY A 260 5.13 -13.94 -0.56
N VAL A 261 4.95 -13.14 0.49
CA VAL A 261 5.71 -13.26 1.75
C VAL A 261 4.83 -13.07 2.98
N VAL A 262 5.20 -13.71 4.08
CA VAL A 262 4.65 -13.45 5.42
C VAL A 262 5.69 -12.70 6.23
N THR A 263 5.32 -11.52 6.71
CA THR A 263 6.18 -10.60 7.47
C THR A 263 5.78 -10.61 8.93
N TYR A 264 6.74 -10.89 9.81
CA TYR A 264 6.57 -10.85 11.26
C TYR A 264 7.22 -9.60 11.79
N VAL A 265 6.47 -8.84 12.60
CA VAL A 265 7.01 -7.73 13.37
C VAL A 265 6.70 -7.99 14.83
N GLY A 266 7.75 -8.26 15.60
CA GLY A 266 7.65 -8.55 17.01
C GLY A 266 8.14 -7.39 17.86
N PHE A 267 7.44 -7.10 18.95
CA PHE A 267 7.80 -6.08 19.93
C PHE A 267 7.76 -6.68 21.33
N VAL A 268 8.83 -6.51 22.11
CA VAL A 268 8.77 -6.65 23.57
C VAL A 268 8.46 -5.29 24.13
N VAL A 269 7.37 -5.22 24.88
CA VAL A 269 6.72 -3.97 25.27
C VAL A 269 6.35 -3.94 26.73
N GLN A 270 6.13 -2.74 27.23
CA GLN A 270 5.49 -2.47 28.50
C GLN A 270 4.32 -1.53 28.30
N GLY A 271 3.26 -1.73 29.08
CA GLY A 271 2.12 -0.83 29.13
C GLY A 271 2.49 0.57 29.64
N PRO A 272 1.55 1.52 29.61
CA PRO A 272 1.76 2.88 30.11
C PRO A 272 2.17 2.95 31.60
N ASP A 273 1.83 1.91 32.38
CA ASP A 273 2.19 1.74 33.78
C ASP A 273 3.53 1.01 34.00
N LYS A 274 4.29 0.78 32.92
CA LYS A 274 5.57 0.06 32.90
C LYS A 274 5.45 -1.41 33.36
N LYS A 275 4.29 -2.03 33.16
CA LYS A 275 4.05 -3.46 33.44
C LYS A 275 3.67 -4.23 32.18
N ALA A 276 3.57 -5.54 32.32
CA ALA A 276 3.01 -6.41 31.29
C ALA A 276 1.56 -6.00 30.97
N ILE A 277 1.19 -6.05 29.70
CA ILE A 277 -0.15 -5.71 29.23
C ILE A 277 -1.06 -6.93 29.46
N ASP A 278 -2.11 -6.74 30.25
CA ASP A 278 -3.14 -7.77 30.46
C ASP A 278 -3.92 -8.05 29.15
N PRO A 279 -3.96 -9.29 28.64
CA PRO A 279 -4.72 -9.67 27.45
C PRO A 279 -6.23 -9.41 27.53
N GLU A 280 -6.80 -9.27 28.73
CA GLU A 280 -8.22 -8.94 28.89
C GLU A 280 -8.47 -7.43 29.09
N SER A 281 -7.40 -6.63 29.12
CA SER A 281 -7.51 -5.18 29.31
C SER A 281 -8.12 -4.45 28.11
N THR A 282 -8.79 -3.32 28.39
CA THR A 282 -9.30 -2.41 27.37
C THR A 282 -8.19 -1.83 26.49
N LEU A 283 -7.00 -1.64 27.06
CA LEU A 283 -5.80 -1.22 26.34
C LEU A 283 -5.46 -2.24 25.25
N TRP A 284 -5.32 -3.52 25.60
CA TRP A 284 -4.98 -4.57 24.63
C TRP A 284 -6.05 -4.70 23.54
N GLN A 285 -7.34 -4.71 23.90
CA GLN A 285 -8.40 -4.83 22.90
C GLN A 285 -8.35 -3.68 21.88
N THR A 286 -7.99 -2.47 22.31
CA THR A 286 -7.84 -1.31 21.43
C THR A 286 -6.57 -1.40 20.58
N VAL A 287 -5.42 -1.71 21.19
CA VAL A 287 -4.13 -1.90 20.51
C VAL A 287 -4.23 -3.00 19.45
N ARG A 288 -4.78 -4.16 19.81
CA ARG A 288 -4.98 -5.30 18.90
C ARG A 288 -5.86 -4.92 17.71
N LYS A 289 -6.97 -4.22 17.96
CA LYS A 289 -7.88 -3.76 16.89
C LYS A 289 -7.16 -2.82 15.92
N ASP A 290 -6.42 -1.85 16.42
CA ASP A 290 -5.73 -0.85 15.59
C ASP A 290 -4.57 -1.49 14.81
N LEU A 291 -3.76 -2.34 15.46
CA LEU A 291 -2.67 -3.09 14.82
C LEU A 291 -3.19 -4.06 13.75
N THR A 292 -4.34 -4.70 13.94
CA THR A 292 -4.94 -5.58 12.93
C THR A 292 -5.28 -4.82 11.64
N ARG A 293 -5.59 -3.52 11.74
CA ARG A 293 -5.92 -2.66 10.59
C ARG A 293 -4.72 -1.92 10.03
N VAL A 294 -3.60 -1.81 10.75
CA VAL A 294 -2.49 -0.87 10.46
C VAL A 294 -1.94 -0.95 9.04
N LYS A 295 -1.94 -2.14 8.42
CA LYS A 295 -1.52 -2.37 7.03
C LYS A 295 -2.32 -1.55 6.01
N TRP A 296 -3.56 -1.20 6.34
CA TRP A 296 -4.55 -0.69 5.39
C TRP A 296 -4.96 0.76 5.65
N VAL A 297 -4.57 1.34 6.78
CA VAL A 297 -4.94 2.70 7.20
C VAL A 297 -4.19 3.74 6.36
N HIS A 298 -4.81 4.86 6.02
CA HIS A 298 -4.13 5.95 5.30
C HIS A 298 -2.98 6.58 6.11
N TYR A 299 -1.98 7.18 5.48
CA TYR A 299 -0.90 7.89 6.18
C TYR A 299 -1.43 9.11 6.96
N ASP A 300 -2.22 9.96 6.31
CA ASP A 300 -2.93 11.08 6.95
C ASP A 300 -3.76 10.67 8.16
N VAL A 301 -4.38 9.49 8.12
CA VAL A 301 -5.13 9.00 9.28
C VAL A 301 -4.19 8.75 10.46
N LEU A 302 -3.05 8.08 10.23
CA LEU A 302 -2.07 7.84 11.30
C LEU A 302 -1.44 9.13 11.82
N GLU A 303 -1.15 10.09 10.93
CA GLU A 303 -0.64 11.40 11.32
C GLU A 303 -1.65 12.15 12.19
N LYS A 304 -2.91 12.30 11.73
CA LYS A 304 -3.92 13.08 12.45
C LYS A 304 -4.29 12.51 13.81
N ILE A 305 -4.35 11.18 13.94
CA ILE A 305 -4.55 10.56 15.26
C ILE A 305 -3.33 10.78 16.16
N THR A 306 -2.11 10.82 15.62
CA THR A 306 -0.92 11.08 16.45
C THR A 306 -0.90 12.52 16.97
N GLU A 307 -1.33 13.47 16.14
CA GLU A 307 -1.46 14.89 16.52
C GLU A 307 -2.61 15.16 17.50
N ASN A 308 -3.68 14.35 17.48
CA ASN A 308 -4.92 14.62 18.22
C ASN A 308 -5.38 13.38 19.01
N PRO A 309 -5.25 13.38 20.36
CA PRO A 309 -5.64 12.26 21.20
C PRO A 309 -7.14 11.89 21.11
N GLU A 310 -8.00 12.87 20.82
CA GLU A 310 -9.46 12.66 20.69
C GLU A 310 -9.85 11.89 19.42
N LEU A 311 -8.98 11.88 18.40
CA LEU A 311 -9.24 11.19 17.15
C LEU A 311 -8.89 9.71 17.26
N HIS A 312 -9.66 8.87 16.58
CA HIS A 312 -9.35 7.46 16.43
C HIS A 312 -9.48 7.05 14.96
N ILE A 313 -8.79 5.97 14.56
CA ILE A 313 -8.65 5.53 13.16
C ILE A 313 -9.98 5.59 12.39
N GLY A 314 -11.02 4.97 12.93
CA GLY A 314 -12.30 4.88 12.23
C GLY A 314 -12.97 6.23 11.90
N LEU A 315 -13.08 7.16 12.84
CA LEU A 315 -13.74 8.45 12.55
C LEU A 315 -12.88 9.31 11.62
N THR A 316 -11.56 9.24 11.77
CA THR A 316 -10.62 9.93 10.89
C THR A 316 -10.68 9.38 9.46
N GLU A 317 -10.82 8.06 9.28
CA GLU A 317 -11.04 7.44 7.96
C GLU A 317 -12.33 7.94 7.30
N ILE A 318 -13.43 8.06 8.06
CA ILE A 318 -14.70 8.62 7.54
C ILE A 318 -14.49 10.06 7.09
N THR A 319 -13.93 10.91 7.94
CA THR A 319 -13.72 12.33 7.62
C THR A 319 -12.82 12.53 6.40
N LEU A 320 -11.74 11.75 6.30
CA LEU A 320 -10.84 11.80 5.14
C LEU A 320 -11.53 11.29 3.87
N GLY A 321 -12.18 10.12 3.94
CA GLY A 321 -12.93 9.56 2.81
C GLY A 321 -14.04 10.49 2.32
N LEU A 322 -14.79 11.12 3.23
CA LEU A 322 -15.79 12.13 2.87
C LEU A 322 -15.16 13.35 2.22
N SER A 323 -14.00 13.82 2.70
CA SER A 323 -13.27 14.95 2.09
C SER A 323 -12.88 14.68 0.63
N HIS A 324 -12.39 13.46 0.33
CA HIS A 324 -12.07 13.03 -1.03
C HIS A 324 -13.32 12.84 -1.90
N LEU A 325 -14.43 12.40 -1.31
CA LEU A 325 -15.70 12.25 -2.02
C LEU A 325 -16.32 13.61 -2.39
N ILE A 326 -16.44 14.54 -1.43
CA ILE A 326 -17.05 15.86 -1.68
C ILE A 326 -16.22 16.72 -2.62
N HIS A 327 -14.90 16.44 -2.74
CA HIS A 327 -14.05 17.06 -3.75
C HIS A 327 -14.62 16.88 -5.16
N LYS A 328 -15.27 15.74 -5.47
CA LYS A 328 -15.87 15.46 -6.78
C LYS A 328 -17.17 16.25 -7.05
N VAL A 329 -17.73 16.87 -6.01
CA VAL A 329 -18.92 17.74 -6.08
C VAL A 329 -18.52 19.22 -6.08
N LEU A 330 -17.60 19.60 -5.21
CA LEU A 330 -17.23 21.00 -5.00
C LEU A 330 -16.23 21.52 -6.03
N ASN A 331 -15.26 20.69 -6.44
CA ASN A 331 -14.22 21.13 -7.37
C ASN A 331 -14.80 21.58 -8.72
N PRO A 332 -15.74 20.87 -9.38
CA PRO A 332 -16.33 21.35 -10.63
C PRO A 332 -17.07 22.71 -10.50
N ARG A 333 -17.56 23.06 -9.30
CA ARG A 333 -18.27 24.33 -9.06
C ARG A 333 -17.32 25.52 -8.93
N ALA A 334 -16.20 25.34 -8.22
CA ALA A 334 -15.17 26.35 -8.06
C ALA A 334 -13.78 25.70 -7.84
N PRO A 335 -13.06 25.34 -8.93
CA PRO A 335 -11.85 24.52 -8.84
C PRO A 335 -10.72 25.14 -7.99
N PHE A 336 -10.57 26.47 -8.06
CA PHE A 336 -9.56 27.20 -7.31
C PHE A 336 -9.91 27.40 -5.82
N GLU A 337 -11.20 27.37 -5.48
CA GLU A 337 -11.65 27.49 -4.09
C GLU A 337 -11.60 26.14 -3.37
N PHE A 338 -12.08 25.09 -4.06
CA PHE A 338 -12.24 23.75 -3.50
C PHE A 338 -11.20 22.78 -4.07
N THR A 339 -9.93 23.06 -3.80
CA THR A 339 -8.87 22.04 -3.95
C THR A 339 -8.99 20.99 -2.84
N LEU A 340 -8.53 19.77 -3.09
CA LEU A 340 -8.58 18.69 -2.11
C LEU A 340 -7.88 19.07 -0.79
N GLU A 341 -6.72 19.71 -0.88
CA GLU A 341 -5.97 20.17 0.29
C GLU A 341 -6.76 21.18 1.12
N ARG A 342 -7.43 22.15 0.46
CA ARG A 342 -8.28 23.14 1.15
C ARG A 342 -9.47 22.49 1.84
N ILE A 343 -10.12 21.52 1.19
CA ILE A 343 -11.23 20.76 1.78
C ILE A 343 -10.76 20.02 3.03
N LYS A 344 -9.64 19.28 2.94
CA LYS A 344 -9.05 18.57 4.08
C LYS A 344 -8.71 19.53 5.23
N ASN A 345 -7.99 20.61 4.93
CA ASN A 345 -7.61 21.61 5.93
C ASN A 345 -8.83 22.23 6.61
N CYS A 346 -9.89 22.50 5.85
CA CYS A 346 -11.16 22.94 6.41
C CYS A 346 -11.78 21.90 7.36
N ALA A 347 -11.86 20.63 6.94
CA ALA A 347 -12.42 19.57 7.77
C ALA A 347 -11.64 19.41 9.09
N TRP A 348 -10.31 19.49 9.04
CA TRP A 348 -9.45 19.39 10.23
C TRP A 348 -9.49 20.64 11.12
N ALA A 349 -9.58 21.84 10.53
CA ALA A 349 -9.72 23.08 11.29
C ALA A 349 -11.06 23.20 12.02
N ASN A 350 -12.10 22.47 11.57
CA ASN A 350 -13.43 22.44 12.19
C ASN A 350 -13.72 21.05 12.82
N LEU A 351 -12.73 20.51 13.55
CA LEU A 351 -12.75 19.13 14.04
C LEU A 351 -14.04 18.70 14.77
N PRO A 352 -14.61 19.50 15.69
CA PRO A 352 -15.83 19.10 16.40
C PRO A 352 -17.02 18.84 15.45
N LEU A 353 -17.20 19.69 14.43
CA LEU A 353 -18.28 19.55 13.45
C LEU A 353 -18.03 18.37 12.51
N SER A 354 -16.80 18.24 12.01
CA SER A 354 -16.39 17.10 11.16
C SER A 354 -16.56 15.76 11.87
N MET A 355 -16.24 15.71 13.17
CA MET A 355 -16.45 14.52 14.00
C MET A 355 -17.92 14.26 14.25
N ALA A 356 -18.74 15.28 14.44
CA ALA A 356 -20.18 15.11 14.60
C ALA A 356 -20.83 14.51 13.34
N VAL A 357 -20.42 14.95 12.15
CA VAL A 357 -20.84 14.36 10.86
C VAL A 357 -20.38 12.90 10.75
N ALA A 358 -19.11 12.60 11.06
CA ALA A 358 -18.59 11.23 11.02
C ALA A 358 -19.26 10.30 12.05
N LEU A 359 -19.62 10.83 13.23
CA LEU A 359 -20.37 10.10 14.25
C LEU A 359 -21.80 9.82 13.82
N LEU A 360 -22.46 10.78 13.15
CA LEU A 360 -23.79 10.56 12.59
C LEU A 360 -23.75 9.47 11.51
N PHE A 361 -22.77 9.51 10.60
CA PHE A 361 -22.52 8.44 9.62
C PHE A 361 -22.36 7.08 10.32
N LYS A 362 -21.47 7.00 11.32
CA LYS A 362 -21.23 5.75 12.06
C LYS A 362 -22.51 5.19 12.68
N LYS A 363 -23.33 6.04 13.32
CA LYS A 363 -24.58 5.64 13.98
C LYS A 363 -25.67 5.23 12.98
N ARG A 364 -25.80 5.93 11.86
CA ARG A 364 -26.76 5.61 10.80
C ARG A 364 -26.59 4.18 10.30
N PHE A 365 -25.34 3.76 10.12
CA PHE A 365 -25.01 2.45 9.57
C PHE A 365 -24.60 1.40 10.61
N ASP A 366 -24.86 1.58 11.92
CA ASP A 366 -24.51 0.57 12.94
C ASP A 366 -25.41 -0.67 12.82
N PRO A 367 -24.89 -1.86 12.45
CA PRO A 367 -25.70 -3.06 12.24
C PRO A 367 -26.38 -3.57 13.52
N ARG A 368 -25.91 -3.15 14.71
CA ARG A 368 -26.50 -3.55 16.00
C ARG A 368 -27.77 -2.78 16.35
N GLY A 369 -28.03 -1.69 15.64
CA GLY A 369 -29.15 -0.77 15.90
C GLY A 369 -29.08 0.41 14.94
N PRO A 370 -29.40 0.21 13.65
CA PRO A 370 -29.35 1.28 12.67
C PRO A 370 -30.32 2.39 13.05
N MET A 371 -29.87 3.64 12.95
CA MET A 371 -30.72 4.80 13.19
C MET A 371 -31.85 4.83 12.15
N ASP A 372 -33.10 5.06 12.58
CA ASP A 372 -34.22 5.23 11.65
C ASP A 372 -34.17 6.58 10.90
N ASP A 373 -34.95 6.68 9.82
CA ASP A 373 -34.93 7.84 8.92
C ASP A 373 -35.37 9.13 9.62
N ALA A 374 -36.38 9.08 10.48
CA ALA A 374 -36.90 10.27 11.17
C ALA A 374 -35.88 10.84 12.17
N THR A 375 -35.22 9.97 12.93
CA THR A 375 -34.14 10.35 13.86
C THR A 375 -32.92 10.87 13.09
N PHE A 376 -32.57 10.22 11.98
CA PHE A 376 -31.46 10.64 11.13
C PHE A 376 -31.69 12.04 10.53
N ASP A 377 -32.89 12.30 10.01
CA ASP A 377 -33.24 13.62 9.45
C ASP A 377 -33.26 14.72 10.53
N ALA A 378 -33.74 14.40 11.74
CA ALA A 378 -33.73 15.34 12.86
C ALA A 378 -32.30 15.71 13.28
N GLU A 379 -31.39 14.73 13.38
CA GLU A 379 -29.97 14.98 13.67
C GLU A 379 -29.27 15.72 12.52
N CYS A 380 -29.60 15.43 11.25
CA CYS A 380 -29.13 16.21 10.10
C CYS A 380 -29.57 17.68 10.19
N ALA A 381 -30.83 17.96 10.51
CA ALA A 381 -31.35 19.32 10.64
C ALA A 381 -30.68 20.09 11.79
N LYS A 382 -30.44 19.40 12.92
CA LYS A 382 -29.70 19.94 14.06
C LYS A 382 -28.26 20.28 13.69
N LEU A 383 -27.54 19.36 13.05
CA LEU A 383 -26.16 19.59 12.60
C LEU A 383 -26.08 20.70 11.55
N THR A 384 -27.04 20.78 10.63
CA THR A 384 -27.14 21.88 9.66
C THR A 384 -27.21 23.23 10.38
N SER A 385 -28.12 23.35 11.35
CA SER A 385 -28.27 24.57 12.14
C SER A 385 -27.01 24.91 12.96
N GLU A 386 -26.31 23.89 13.46
CA GLU A 386 -25.06 24.07 14.20
C GLU A 386 -23.91 24.55 13.29
N ILE A 387 -23.77 23.94 12.11
CA ILE A 387 -22.80 24.34 11.09
C ILE A 387 -23.08 25.79 10.65
N ASP A 388 -24.34 26.14 10.36
CA ASP A 388 -24.72 27.51 9.98
C ASP A 388 -24.36 28.55 11.04
N ARG A 389 -24.44 28.18 12.32
CA ARG A 389 -24.15 29.08 13.44
C ARG A 389 -22.65 29.20 13.76
N THR A 390 -21.87 28.15 13.54
CA THR A 390 -20.52 28.02 14.13
C THR A 390 -19.40 27.82 13.11
N ALA A 391 -19.71 27.62 11.83
CA ALA A 391 -18.68 27.51 10.79
C ALA A 391 -17.79 28.75 10.76
N SER A 392 -16.48 28.51 10.69
CA SER A 392 -15.44 29.55 10.72
C SER A 392 -15.42 30.48 9.51
N SER A 393 -15.97 30.05 8.37
CA SER A 393 -16.05 30.81 7.11
C SER A 393 -17.14 30.24 6.20
N GLU A 394 -17.53 30.96 5.15
CA GLU A 394 -18.49 30.45 4.16
C GLU A 394 -17.96 29.22 3.40
N THR A 395 -16.66 29.20 3.08
CA THR A 395 -15.99 28.03 2.53
C THR A 395 -16.09 26.85 3.50
N SER A 396 -15.86 27.09 4.80
CA SER A 396 -15.98 26.05 5.82
C SER A 396 -17.39 25.49 5.94
N ARG A 397 -18.37 26.40 5.94
CA ARG A 397 -19.79 26.08 5.95
C ARG A 397 -20.16 25.20 4.76
N THR A 398 -19.75 25.59 3.55
CA THR A 398 -20.02 24.84 2.32
C THR A 398 -19.40 23.44 2.37
N VAL A 399 -18.15 23.31 2.82
CA VAL A 399 -17.48 22.01 2.97
C VAL A 399 -18.23 21.10 3.94
N LEU A 400 -18.55 21.60 5.14
CA LEU A 400 -19.21 20.81 6.19
C LEU A 400 -20.64 20.41 5.81
N LEU A 401 -21.42 21.32 5.19
CA LEU A 401 -22.75 21.01 4.69
C LEU A 401 -22.70 19.97 3.57
N THR A 402 -21.71 20.03 2.68
CA THR A 402 -21.54 19.04 1.61
C THR A 402 -21.09 17.69 2.16
N MET A 403 -20.27 17.67 3.22
CA MET A 403 -19.96 16.42 3.94
C MET A 403 -21.20 15.79 4.55
N LEU A 404 -22.07 16.59 5.18
CA LEU A 404 -23.35 16.11 5.72
C LEU A 404 -24.25 15.60 4.60
N ASP A 405 -24.33 16.31 3.48
CA ASP A 405 -25.09 15.90 2.30
C ASP A 405 -24.60 14.57 1.72
N ALA A 406 -23.27 14.36 1.67
CA ALA A 406 -22.69 13.08 1.27
C ALA A 406 -23.15 11.94 2.19
N VAL A 407 -23.22 12.15 3.51
CA VAL A 407 -23.73 11.15 4.46
C VAL A 407 -25.20 10.79 4.18
N ARG A 408 -26.03 11.77 3.79
CA ARG A 408 -27.44 11.53 3.44
C ARG A 408 -27.61 10.67 2.19
N HIS A 409 -26.66 10.75 1.27
CA HIS A 409 -26.67 10.01 0.01
C HIS A 409 -25.90 8.68 0.07
N VAL A 410 -25.42 8.24 1.24
CA VAL A 410 -24.83 6.90 1.38
C VAL A 410 -25.96 5.88 1.52
N LEU A 411 -25.88 4.80 0.75
CA LEU A 411 -26.85 3.69 0.77
C LEU A 411 -26.28 2.44 1.46
N ARG A 412 -24.96 2.22 1.37
CA ARG A 412 -24.21 1.19 2.12
C ARG A 412 -22.81 1.68 2.45
N THR A 413 -22.23 1.13 3.51
CA THR A 413 -20.80 1.31 3.82
C THR A 413 -20.19 0.04 4.41
N ASN A 414 -18.90 -0.17 4.15
CA ASN A 414 -18.13 -1.25 4.79
C ASN A 414 -17.50 -0.83 6.12
N TYR A 415 -17.84 0.35 6.67
CA TYR A 415 -17.20 0.88 7.88
C TYR A 415 -17.21 -0.09 9.07
N HIS A 416 -18.31 -0.84 9.26
CA HIS A 416 -18.44 -1.80 10.35
C HIS A 416 -17.85 -3.17 10.04
N VAL A 417 -17.46 -3.42 8.78
CA VAL A 417 -16.82 -4.67 8.36
C VAL A 417 -15.44 -4.80 9.02
N HIS A 418 -15.28 -5.86 9.81
CA HIS A 418 -14.01 -6.26 10.40
C HIS A 418 -12.98 -6.60 9.33
N GLY A 419 -11.74 -6.14 9.51
CA GLY A 419 -10.66 -6.48 8.57
C GLY A 419 -10.84 -5.96 7.14
N ARG A 420 -11.72 -4.97 6.89
CA ARG A 420 -11.85 -4.25 5.60
C ARG A 420 -10.47 -3.81 5.08
N PHE A 421 -10.29 -3.47 3.79
CA PHE A 421 -8.98 -3.00 3.27
C PHE A 421 -8.95 -1.50 2.94
N GLY A 422 -10.11 -0.86 2.86
CA GLY A 422 -10.28 0.57 2.65
C GLY A 422 -11.67 1.01 3.10
N PHE A 423 -11.92 2.32 3.12
CA PHE A 423 -13.24 2.89 3.37
C PHE A 423 -14.04 2.89 2.07
N ALA A 424 -15.22 2.26 2.06
CA ALA A 424 -16.05 2.14 0.89
C ALA A 424 -17.51 2.50 1.16
N VAL A 425 -18.12 3.13 0.17
CA VAL A 425 -19.53 3.50 0.17
C VAL A 425 -20.19 3.20 -1.16
N ARG A 426 -21.44 2.75 -1.12
CA ARG A 426 -22.38 2.75 -2.25
C ARG A 426 -23.25 3.99 -2.10
N LEU A 427 -23.25 4.85 -3.10
CA LEU A 427 -23.87 6.18 -3.05
C LEU A 427 -25.13 6.23 -3.91
N ASP A 428 -26.12 6.99 -3.49
CA ASP A 428 -27.16 7.51 -4.39
C ASP A 428 -26.48 8.38 -5.46
N PRO A 429 -26.62 8.04 -6.76
CA PRO A 429 -25.97 8.76 -7.85
C PRO A 429 -26.38 10.22 -7.98
N GLU A 430 -27.52 10.65 -7.43
CA GLU A 430 -27.98 12.05 -7.46
C GLU A 430 -26.95 12.99 -6.81
N PHE A 431 -26.22 12.51 -5.78
CA PHE A 431 -25.20 13.29 -5.07
C PHE A 431 -24.09 13.84 -5.98
N LEU A 432 -23.73 13.09 -7.04
CA LEU A 432 -22.64 13.45 -7.95
C LEU A 432 -23.14 14.06 -9.27
N ARG A 433 -24.44 14.29 -9.39
CA ARG A 433 -25.07 14.87 -10.58
C ARG A 433 -24.65 16.34 -10.74
N ASN A 434 -24.40 16.73 -11.98
CA ASN A 434 -24.21 18.12 -12.39
C ASN A 434 -24.64 18.26 -13.86
N ASP A 435 -24.49 19.46 -14.43
CA ASP A 435 -24.88 19.76 -15.81
C ASP A 435 -24.11 18.92 -16.85
N ASP A 436 -22.85 18.56 -16.56
CA ASP A 436 -22.00 17.74 -17.42
C ASP A 436 -22.28 16.22 -17.29
N ARG A 437 -23.01 15.82 -16.26
CA ARG A 437 -23.37 14.43 -15.93
C ARG A 437 -24.90 14.25 -15.88
N PRO A 438 -25.63 14.49 -16.97
CA PRO A 438 -27.09 14.57 -16.95
C PRO A 438 -27.76 13.20 -16.75
N ALA A 439 -27.14 12.12 -17.20
CA ALA A 439 -27.66 10.76 -17.06
C ALA A 439 -27.27 10.19 -15.69
N LEU A 440 -28.24 9.75 -14.90
CA LEU A 440 -27.99 9.13 -13.61
C LEU A 440 -27.52 7.69 -13.80
N PRO A 441 -26.35 7.30 -13.25
CA PRO A 441 -25.96 5.91 -13.15
C PRO A 441 -27.00 5.09 -12.36
N TYR A 442 -27.03 3.78 -12.57
CA TYR A 442 -27.77 2.86 -11.71
C TYR A 442 -27.08 2.71 -10.35
N GLY A 443 -25.74 2.66 -10.36
CA GLY A 443 -24.96 2.56 -9.13
C GLY A 443 -23.58 3.18 -9.20
N VAL A 444 -23.20 3.81 -8.09
CA VAL A 444 -21.90 4.43 -7.87
C VAL A 444 -21.29 3.90 -6.58
N PHE A 445 -20.08 3.36 -6.69
CA PHE A 445 -19.27 2.92 -5.57
C PHE A 445 -18.03 3.79 -5.50
N PHE A 446 -17.72 4.27 -4.31
CA PHE A 446 -16.51 5.01 -4.01
C PHE A 446 -15.69 4.24 -2.97
N VAL A 447 -14.38 4.16 -3.19
CA VAL A 447 -13.43 3.56 -2.26
C VAL A 447 -12.25 4.51 -2.05
N HIS A 448 -11.98 4.84 -0.81
CA HIS A 448 -10.77 5.52 -0.37
C HIS A 448 -9.91 4.55 0.45
N GLY A 449 -8.63 4.40 0.10
CA GLY A 449 -7.73 3.48 0.79
C GLY A 449 -6.30 3.98 0.83
N ARG A 450 -5.39 3.23 1.48
CA ARG A 450 -3.98 3.66 1.66
C ARG A 450 -3.26 3.87 0.33
N GLY A 451 -3.16 5.12 -0.10
CA GLY A 451 -2.49 5.54 -1.32
C GLY A 451 -3.34 5.48 -2.59
N PHE A 452 -4.67 5.53 -2.47
CA PHE A 452 -5.53 5.63 -3.66
C PHE A 452 -6.96 6.12 -3.35
N ASP A 453 -7.59 6.68 -4.39
CA ASP A 453 -9.04 6.81 -4.53
C ASP A 453 -9.52 5.96 -5.71
N GLY A 454 -10.75 5.44 -5.65
CA GLY A 454 -11.31 4.69 -6.77
C GLY A 454 -12.83 4.79 -6.85
N PHE A 455 -13.33 4.67 -8.08
CA PHE A 455 -14.75 4.61 -8.37
C PHE A 455 -15.08 3.38 -9.21
N HIS A 456 -16.28 2.83 -8.99
CA HIS A 456 -16.96 1.96 -9.95
C HIS A 456 -18.35 2.54 -10.24
N VAL A 457 -18.64 2.78 -11.52
CA VAL A 457 -19.91 3.36 -11.99
C VAL A 457 -20.56 2.38 -12.96
N ARG A 458 -21.86 2.16 -12.81
CA ARG A 458 -22.67 1.30 -13.70
C ARG A 458 -23.99 1.95 -14.05
N PHE A 459 -24.44 1.80 -15.29
CA PHE A 459 -25.68 2.40 -15.81
C PHE A 459 -26.88 1.44 -15.87
N GLN A 460 -26.68 0.16 -15.59
CA GLN A 460 -27.73 -0.87 -15.48
C GLN A 460 -27.43 -1.80 -14.31
N ASP A 461 -28.42 -2.60 -13.92
CA ASP A 461 -28.36 -3.65 -12.90
C ASP A 461 -27.41 -4.80 -13.27
N ILE A 462 -27.33 -5.12 -14.56
CA ILE A 462 -26.32 -6.02 -15.15
C ILE A 462 -25.48 -5.18 -16.09
N ALA A 463 -24.25 -4.87 -15.71
CA ALA A 463 -23.37 -4.02 -16.49
C ALA A 463 -21.91 -4.49 -16.38
N ARG A 464 -21.13 -4.27 -17.43
CA ARG A 464 -19.72 -4.70 -17.51
C ARG A 464 -18.79 -3.56 -17.90
N GLY A 465 -17.57 -3.59 -17.37
CA GLY A 465 -16.62 -2.51 -17.56
C GLY A 465 -15.19 -2.84 -17.15
N GLY A 466 -14.22 -2.25 -17.84
CA GLY A 466 -12.80 -2.36 -17.48
C GLY A 466 -12.47 -1.69 -16.14
N LEU A 467 -11.59 -2.29 -15.35
CA LEU A 467 -10.92 -1.73 -14.18
C LEU A 467 -9.57 -1.16 -14.61
N ARG A 468 -9.42 0.16 -14.52
CA ARG A 468 -8.20 0.90 -14.87
C ARG A 468 -7.43 1.29 -13.62
N VAL A 469 -6.09 1.30 -13.69
CA VAL A 469 -5.26 1.95 -12.67
C VAL A 469 -4.48 3.11 -13.28
N VAL A 470 -4.71 4.30 -12.77
CA VAL A 470 -4.00 5.53 -13.14
C VAL A 470 -2.83 5.71 -12.19
N MET A 471 -1.60 5.81 -12.74
CA MET A 471 -0.35 5.89 -11.97
C MET A 471 0.37 7.22 -12.24
N PRO A 472 0.05 8.29 -11.49
CA PRO A 472 0.74 9.56 -11.59
C PRO A 472 2.22 9.44 -11.24
N ARG A 473 3.07 10.16 -11.98
CA ARG A 473 4.52 10.23 -11.73
C ARG A 473 4.91 11.34 -10.75
N SER A 474 4.00 12.29 -10.49
CA SER A 474 4.24 13.42 -9.60
C SER A 474 2.96 13.89 -8.92
N GLU A 475 3.10 14.61 -7.81
CA GLU A 475 1.98 15.22 -7.08
C GLU A 475 1.15 16.16 -7.97
N ALA A 476 1.82 16.94 -8.81
CA ALA A 476 1.14 17.86 -9.73
C ALA A 476 0.28 17.10 -10.76
N GLN A 477 0.75 15.94 -11.23
CA GLN A 477 -0.06 15.07 -12.09
C GLN A 477 -1.22 14.47 -11.28
N HIS A 478 -0.94 13.93 -10.10
CA HIS A 478 -1.96 13.34 -9.23
C HIS A 478 -3.09 14.32 -8.93
N GLY A 479 -2.80 15.59 -8.62
CA GLY A 479 -3.80 16.62 -8.41
C GLY A 479 -4.76 16.80 -9.61
N ARG A 480 -4.22 16.87 -10.83
CA ARG A 480 -5.04 16.98 -12.05
C ARG A 480 -5.89 15.74 -12.31
N GLU A 481 -5.34 14.55 -12.11
CA GLU A 481 -6.09 13.30 -12.24
C GLU A 481 -7.18 13.20 -11.18
N ALA A 482 -6.91 13.66 -9.96
CA ALA A 482 -7.88 13.63 -8.87
C ALA A 482 -9.09 14.50 -9.19
N GLU A 483 -8.92 15.67 -9.80
CA GLU A 483 -10.04 16.55 -10.20
C GLU A 483 -11.01 15.86 -11.17
N ARG A 484 -10.49 15.03 -12.09
CA ARG A 484 -11.28 14.38 -13.16
C ARG A 484 -11.61 12.90 -12.93
N LEU A 485 -11.15 12.28 -11.84
CA LEU A 485 -11.27 10.84 -11.61
C LEU A 485 -12.70 10.32 -11.82
N TYR A 486 -13.69 10.96 -11.21
CA TYR A 486 -15.09 10.52 -11.35
C TYR A 486 -15.64 10.81 -12.75
N ASP A 487 -15.27 11.93 -13.37
CA ASP A 487 -15.69 12.28 -14.73
C ASP A 487 -15.17 11.28 -15.77
N GLU A 488 -13.92 10.82 -15.62
CA GLU A 488 -13.35 9.77 -16.48
C GLU A 488 -14.15 8.47 -16.34
N VAL A 489 -14.40 8.03 -15.10
CA VAL A 489 -15.15 6.78 -14.86
C VAL A 489 -16.59 6.90 -15.37
N TYR A 490 -17.26 8.01 -15.10
CA TYR A 490 -18.61 8.29 -15.56
C TYR A 490 -18.69 8.29 -17.09
N GLY A 491 -17.81 9.07 -17.76
CA GLY A 491 -17.81 9.21 -19.21
C GLY A 491 -17.52 7.90 -19.91
N LEU A 492 -16.55 7.12 -19.41
CA LEU A 492 -16.23 5.80 -19.96
C LEU A 492 -17.35 4.78 -19.70
N ALA A 493 -17.98 4.78 -18.52
CA ALA A 493 -19.12 3.91 -18.22
C ALA A 493 -20.32 4.26 -19.11
N PHE A 494 -20.59 5.54 -19.34
CA PHE A 494 -21.67 6.00 -20.21
C PHE A 494 -21.40 5.67 -21.67
N ALA A 495 -20.16 5.83 -22.14
CA ALA A 495 -19.76 5.38 -23.48
C ALA A 495 -19.97 3.86 -23.65
N GLN A 496 -19.64 3.05 -22.63
CA GLN A 496 -19.95 1.62 -22.64
C GLN A 496 -21.46 1.35 -22.65
N GLN A 497 -22.26 2.17 -21.97
CA GLN A 497 -23.73 2.03 -21.98
C GLN A 497 -24.30 2.27 -23.38
N LEU A 498 -23.81 3.29 -24.08
CA LEU A 498 -24.21 3.58 -25.46
C LEU A 498 -23.72 2.50 -26.45
N LYS A 499 -22.52 1.95 -26.20
CA LYS A 499 -21.96 0.85 -26.99
C LYS A 499 -22.76 -0.44 -26.83
N ASN A 500 -23.19 -0.75 -25.61
CA ASN A 500 -23.85 -2.01 -25.29
C ASN A 500 -25.38 -1.99 -25.53
N LYS A 501 -25.91 -0.98 -26.23
CA LYS A 501 -27.36 -0.81 -26.47
C LYS A 501 -28.06 -2.01 -27.14
N ASP A 502 -27.30 -2.84 -27.86
CA ASP A 502 -27.80 -3.98 -28.65
C ASP A 502 -27.56 -5.34 -27.95
N ILE A 503 -27.01 -5.35 -26.72
CA ILE A 503 -26.80 -6.56 -25.91
C ILE A 503 -27.48 -6.44 -24.54
N PRO A 504 -27.70 -7.55 -23.82
CA PRO A 504 -28.42 -7.53 -22.53
C PRO A 504 -27.73 -6.75 -21.42
N GLU A 505 -26.40 -6.58 -21.47
CA GLU A 505 -25.63 -5.88 -20.43
C GLU A 505 -25.52 -4.37 -20.67
N GLY A 506 -25.61 -3.56 -19.62
CA GLY A 506 -25.28 -2.15 -19.66
C GLY A 506 -23.77 -1.85 -19.59
N GLY A 507 -23.46 -0.56 -19.53
CA GLY A 507 -22.11 -0.04 -19.39
C GLY A 507 -21.70 0.16 -17.95
N ALA A 508 -20.51 -0.30 -17.62
CA ALA A 508 -19.83 0.04 -16.38
C ALA A 508 -18.38 0.46 -16.65
N LYS A 509 -17.74 1.03 -15.64
CA LYS A 509 -16.31 1.28 -15.60
C LYS A 509 -15.84 1.36 -14.15
N ALA A 510 -14.62 0.93 -13.90
CA ALA A 510 -13.90 1.28 -12.68
C ALA A 510 -12.56 1.92 -12.99
N ALA A 511 -12.13 2.86 -12.15
CA ALA A 511 -10.77 3.37 -12.15
C ALA A 511 -10.26 3.58 -10.72
N ILE A 512 -8.97 3.36 -10.54
CA ILE A 512 -8.22 3.58 -9.31
C ILE A 512 -7.15 4.63 -9.63
N LEU A 513 -7.14 5.75 -8.92
CA LEU A 513 -6.08 6.73 -8.96
C LEU A 513 -5.12 6.51 -7.80
N LEU A 514 -3.87 6.20 -8.11
CA LEU A 514 -2.83 6.01 -7.09
C LEU A 514 -2.22 7.35 -6.66
N GLU A 515 -1.87 7.45 -5.38
CA GLU A 515 -0.90 8.45 -4.92
C GLU A 515 0.49 8.12 -5.48
N PRO A 516 1.33 9.13 -5.78
CA PRO A 516 2.70 8.90 -6.25
C PRO A 516 3.49 7.97 -5.32
N GLY A 517 4.12 6.94 -5.90
CA GLY A 517 4.91 5.94 -5.14
C GLY A 517 4.09 4.85 -4.43
N ALA A 518 2.75 4.87 -4.52
CA ALA A 518 1.93 3.79 -3.99
C ALA A 518 2.12 2.48 -4.79
N GLY A 519 2.12 1.35 -4.09
CA GLY A 519 2.25 0.03 -4.71
C GLY A 519 0.93 -0.42 -5.35
N ILE A 520 0.95 -0.65 -6.68
CA ILE A 520 -0.23 -1.02 -7.48
C ILE A 520 -0.97 -2.24 -6.92
N ASP A 521 -0.27 -3.34 -6.64
CA ASP A 521 -0.89 -4.59 -6.17
C ASP A 521 -1.71 -4.38 -4.91
N ARG A 522 -1.17 -3.62 -3.94
CA ARG A 522 -1.88 -3.31 -2.69
C ARG A 522 -3.16 -2.55 -2.96
N CYS A 523 -3.11 -1.55 -3.84
CA CYS A 523 -4.24 -0.66 -4.11
C CYS A 523 -5.35 -1.39 -4.90
N VAL A 524 -4.99 -2.20 -5.91
CA VAL A 524 -5.95 -3.06 -6.63
C VAL A 524 -6.64 -4.03 -5.69
N LYS A 525 -5.86 -4.73 -4.86
CA LYS A 525 -6.39 -5.67 -3.86
C LYS A 525 -7.32 -4.99 -2.86
N ALA A 526 -6.93 -3.81 -2.36
CA ALA A 526 -7.75 -3.03 -1.44
C ALA A 526 -9.06 -2.57 -2.06
N PHE A 527 -9.01 -1.98 -3.26
CA PHE A 527 -10.19 -1.52 -3.99
C PHE A 527 -11.18 -2.65 -4.22
N VAL A 528 -10.72 -3.77 -4.80
CA VAL A 528 -11.58 -4.91 -5.11
C VAL A 528 -12.14 -5.56 -3.85
N ASN A 529 -11.33 -5.74 -2.80
CA ASN A 529 -11.83 -6.30 -1.54
C ASN A 529 -12.89 -5.40 -0.91
N SER A 530 -12.71 -4.08 -0.99
CA SER A 530 -13.66 -3.08 -0.51
C SER A 530 -14.97 -3.05 -1.31
N LEU A 531 -14.94 -3.31 -2.62
CA LEU A 531 -16.15 -3.53 -3.40
C LEU A 531 -16.87 -4.82 -2.94
N LEU A 532 -16.12 -5.91 -2.78
CA LEU A 532 -16.66 -7.18 -2.29
C LEU A 532 -17.28 -7.05 -0.90
N ASP A 533 -16.71 -6.23 -0.02
CA ASP A 533 -17.32 -5.94 1.29
C ASP A 533 -18.77 -5.47 1.12
N LEU A 534 -19.06 -4.59 0.15
CA LEU A 534 -20.38 -3.96 -0.04
C LEU A 534 -21.43 -4.83 -0.73
N ILE A 535 -21.01 -5.86 -1.46
CA ILE A 535 -21.88 -6.62 -2.38
C ILE A 535 -21.96 -8.12 -2.06
N THR A 536 -21.05 -8.66 -1.25
CA THR A 536 -21.08 -10.09 -0.94
C THR A 536 -22.33 -10.47 -0.13
N PRO A 537 -23.00 -11.60 -0.48
CA PRO A 537 -24.11 -12.13 0.32
C PRO A 537 -23.64 -12.93 1.54
N GLU A 538 -22.33 -13.19 1.69
CA GLU A 538 -21.78 -14.03 2.76
C GLU A 538 -22.19 -13.50 4.15
N PRO A 539 -22.86 -14.30 5.01
CA PRO A 539 -23.43 -13.83 6.27
C PRO A 539 -22.42 -13.13 7.19
N GLU A 540 -21.19 -13.62 7.23
CA GLU A 540 -20.08 -13.07 8.02
C GLU A 540 -19.83 -11.61 7.68
N THR A 541 -19.92 -11.22 6.40
CA THR A 541 -19.77 -9.82 5.97
C THR A 541 -21.11 -9.10 5.94
N ARG A 542 -22.15 -9.72 5.38
CA ARG A 542 -23.46 -9.09 5.12
C ARG A 542 -24.16 -8.64 6.39
N ASN A 543 -24.05 -9.40 7.49
CA ASN A 543 -24.62 -9.05 8.80
C ASN A 543 -23.95 -7.81 9.43
N GLN A 544 -22.80 -7.36 8.91
CA GLN A 544 -22.10 -6.16 9.38
C GLN A 544 -22.49 -4.91 8.57
N ILE A 545 -23.38 -5.03 7.58
CA ILE A 545 -23.74 -3.93 6.66
C ILE A 545 -25.22 -3.61 6.79
N VAL A 546 -25.50 -2.33 7.03
CA VAL A 546 -26.84 -1.76 6.90
C VAL A 546 -27.05 -1.36 5.44
N ASP A 547 -28.15 -1.84 4.85
CA ASP A 547 -28.47 -1.62 3.45
C ASP A 547 -29.76 -0.82 3.29
N LEU A 548 -29.61 0.40 2.80
CA LEU A 548 -30.72 1.31 2.54
C LEU A 548 -31.18 1.26 1.07
N SER A 549 -30.44 0.57 0.19
CA SER A 549 -30.81 0.43 -1.23
C SER A 549 -31.87 -0.64 -1.43
N GLY A 550 -31.80 -1.74 -0.67
CA GLY A 550 -32.66 -2.91 -0.85
C GLY A 550 -32.42 -3.68 -2.16
N LEU A 551 -31.30 -3.45 -2.85
CA LEU A 551 -30.99 -4.03 -4.16
C LEU A 551 -29.93 -5.12 -4.09
N ASP A 552 -30.13 -6.27 -4.72
CA ASP A 552 -29.01 -7.20 -4.92
C ASP A 552 -28.03 -6.63 -5.95
N GLU A 553 -26.75 -6.55 -5.59
CA GLU A 553 -25.72 -5.87 -6.38
C GLU A 553 -24.75 -6.90 -6.96
N LEU A 554 -24.65 -6.97 -8.29
CA LEU A 554 -23.67 -7.76 -9.01
C LEU A 554 -22.74 -6.84 -9.81
N ILE A 555 -21.44 -7.12 -9.77
CA ILE A 555 -20.39 -6.39 -10.47
C ILE A 555 -19.62 -7.34 -11.40
N TYR A 556 -19.35 -6.86 -12.61
CA TYR A 556 -18.57 -7.57 -13.64
C TYR A 556 -17.43 -6.67 -14.15
N LEU A 557 -16.21 -6.99 -13.74
CA LEU A 557 -15.00 -6.27 -14.11
C LEU A 557 -14.35 -6.88 -15.37
N GLY A 558 -13.70 -6.05 -16.17
CA GLY A 558 -12.72 -6.45 -17.16
C GLY A 558 -11.34 -5.88 -16.82
N PRO A 559 -10.25 -6.46 -17.35
CA PRO A 559 -8.96 -5.78 -17.28
C PRO A 559 -8.98 -4.52 -18.15
N ASP A 560 -8.21 -3.52 -17.74
CA ASP A 560 -7.84 -2.35 -18.53
C ASP A 560 -6.38 -1.98 -18.16
N GLU A 561 -5.90 -0.81 -18.57
CA GLU A 561 -4.55 -0.31 -18.31
C GLU A 561 -4.05 -0.63 -16.89
N ASN A 562 -2.83 -1.21 -16.86
CA ASN A 562 -2.07 -1.60 -15.67
C ASN A 562 -2.64 -2.78 -14.84
N ILE A 563 -3.69 -3.45 -15.31
CA ILE A 563 -4.10 -4.75 -14.73
C ILE A 563 -3.31 -5.89 -15.38
N THR A 564 -2.71 -6.73 -14.53
CA THR A 564 -1.86 -7.86 -14.90
C THR A 564 -2.64 -9.18 -14.80
N PRO A 565 -2.14 -10.29 -15.39
CA PRO A 565 -2.71 -11.62 -15.19
C PRO A 565 -2.82 -12.02 -13.71
N ASP A 566 -1.79 -11.73 -12.89
CA ASP A 566 -1.78 -12.02 -11.45
C ASP A 566 -2.89 -11.27 -10.71
N HIS A 567 -3.18 -10.02 -11.11
CA HIS A 567 -4.33 -9.28 -10.59
C HIS A 567 -5.64 -10.00 -10.91
N ILE A 568 -5.82 -10.44 -12.15
CA ILE A 568 -7.05 -11.12 -12.59
C ILE A 568 -7.26 -12.42 -11.78
N GLU A 569 -6.21 -13.23 -11.63
CA GLU A 569 -6.27 -14.47 -10.85
C GLU A 569 -6.59 -14.20 -9.38
N TRP A 570 -5.93 -13.21 -8.77
CA TRP A 570 -6.20 -12.82 -7.39
C TRP A 570 -7.64 -12.34 -7.21
N VAL A 571 -8.16 -11.52 -8.14
CA VAL A 571 -9.52 -10.96 -8.06
C VAL A 571 -10.58 -12.07 -8.08
N VAL A 572 -10.45 -13.03 -9.00
CA VAL A 572 -11.38 -14.18 -9.10
C VAL A 572 -11.28 -15.07 -7.86
N ARG A 573 -10.06 -15.39 -7.41
CA ARG A 573 -9.84 -16.17 -6.20
C ARG A 573 -10.41 -15.47 -4.96
N ARG A 574 -10.24 -14.15 -4.86
CA ARG A 574 -10.76 -13.35 -3.75
C ARG A 574 -12.28 -13.32 -3.76
N ALA A 575 -12.91 -13.14 -4.92
CA ALA A 575 -14.37 -13.21 -5.04
C ALA A 575 -14.92 -14.56 -4.57
N ALA A 576 -14.26 -15.67 -4.91
CA ALA A 576 -14.64 -17.01 -4.45
C ALA A 576 -14.50 -17.15 -2.93
N LEU A 577 -13.36 -16.73 -2.37
CA LEU A 577 -13.11 -16.76 -0.93
C LEU A 577 -14.12 -15.91 -0.14
N ARG A 578 -14.61 -14.83 -0.74
CA ARG A 578 -15.60 -13.93 -0.12
C ARG A 578 -17.04 -14.35 -0.34
N GLY A 579 -17.30 -15.53 -0.91
CA GLY A 579 -18.67 -16.04 -1.13
C GLY A 579 -19.45 -15.32 -2.23
N TYR A 580 -18.77 -14.63 -3.16
CA TYR A 580 -19.46 -14.00 -4.29
C TYR A 580 -20.13 -15.05 -5.18
N PRO A 581 -21.40 -14.90 -5.61
CA PRO A 581 -22.15 -15.97 -6.28
C PRO A 581 -21.53 -16.47 -7.59
N LEU A 582 -20.89 -15.58 -8.35
CA LEU A 582 -20.30 -15.90 -9.66
C LEU A 582 -18.84 -15.42 -9.72
N PRO A 583 -17.91 -16.03 -8.96
CA PRO A 583 -16.53 -15.54 -8.85
C PRO A 583 -15.82 -15.47 -10.19
N THR A 584 -16.08 -16.44 -11.06
CA THR A 584 -15.47 -16.55 -12.38
C THR A 584 -15.97 -15.51 -13.37
N ALA A 585 -17.12 -14.89 -13.10
CA ALA A 585 -17.69 -13.80 -13.88
C ALA A 585 -17.35 -12.42 -13.29
N PHE A 586 -16.98 -12.36 -12.00
CA PHE A 586 -16.60 -11.12 -11.33
C PHE A 586 -15.47 -10.38 -12.06
N MET A 587 -14.54 -11.12 -12.69
CA MET A 587 -13.58 -10.54 -13.63
C MET A 587 -13.36 -11.41 -14.88
N SER A 588 -13.32 -10.78 -16.05
CA SER A 588 -13.08 -11.43 -17.35
C SER A 588 -11.59 -11.60 -17.69
N SER A 589 -11.30 -12.27 -18.81
CA SER A 589 -9.94 -12.46 -19.38
C SER A 589 -8.95 -13.30 -18.53
N LYS A 590 -9.46 -14.19 -17.68
CA LYS A 590 -8.65 -15.13 -16.90
C LYS A 590 -7.89 -16.14 -17.79
N PRO A 591 -6.66 -16.54 -17.43
CA PRO A 591 -5.92 -17.58 -18.15
C PRO A 591 -6.70 -18.91 -18.19
N GLY A 592 -6.71 -19.58 -19.36
CA GLY A 592 -7.32 -20.90 -19.53
C GLY A 592 -8.84 -20.96 -19.63
N ALA A 593 -9.58 -19.84 -19.47
CA ALA A 593 -11.03 -19.82 -19.58
C ALA A 593 -11.59 -18.47 -20.06
N GLY A 594 -12.39 -18.50 -21.15
CA GLY A 594 -12.92 -17.32 -21.83
C GLY A 594 -12.12 -16.98 -23.10
N ILE A 595 -12.55 -15.95 -23.83
CA ILE A 595 -11.87 -15.48 -25.05
C ILE A 595 -10.95 -14.32 -24.66
N ASN A 596 -9.63 -14.51 -24.79
CA ASN A 596 -8.68 -13.42 -24.57
C ASN A 596 -8.80 -12.42 -25.74
N HIS A 597 -9.30 -11.22 -25.43
CA HIS A 597 -9.62 -10.23 -26.45
C HIS A 597 -8.39 -9.75 -27.24
N LYS A 598 -7.20 -9.73 -26.62
CA LYS A 598 -5.94 -9.36 -27.26
C LYS A 598 -5.40 -10.45 -28.17
N VAL A 599 -5.41 -11.70 -27.70
CA VAL A 599 -4.94 -12.85 -28.48
C VAL A 599 -5.77 -13.03 -29.75
N TYR A 600 -7.09 -12.85 -29.66
CA TYR A 600 -7.99 -13.03 -30.79
C TYR A 600 -8.27 -11.74 -31.57
N GLY A 601 -7.84 -10.57 -31.08
CA GLY A 601 -8.08 -9.28 -31.72
C GLY A 601 -9.56 -8.91 -31.84
N VAL A 602 -10.41 -9.31 -30.88
CA VAL A 602 -11.88 -9.26 -31.00
C VAL A 602 -12.39 -7.85 -31.30
N THR A 603 -11.78 -6.82 -30.71
CA THR A 603 -12.13 -5.42 -30.97
C THR A 603 -11.81 -5.04 -32.42
N SER A 604 -10.62 -5.39 -32.89
CA SER A 604 -10.14 -5.08 -34.23
C SER A 604 -10.90 -5.86 -35.31
N GLU A 605 -11.33 -7.10 -35.02
CA GLU A 605 -12.25 -7.85 -35.89
C GLU A 605 -13.56 -7.08 -36.09
N GLY A 606 -14.13 -6.54 -35.01
CA GLY A 606 -15.32 -5.71 -35.09
C GLY A 606 -15.09 -4.47 -35.95
N VAL A 607 -14.00 -3.74 -35.72
CA VAL A 607 -13.61 -2.57 -36.54
C VAL A 607 -13.46 -2.95 -38.02
N ASN A 608 -12.85 -4.10 -38.31
CA ASN A 608 -12.66 -4.59 -39.67
C ASN A 608 -13.97 -4.92 -40.39
N VAL A 609 -14.96 -5.48 -39.68
CA VAL A 609 -16.30 -5.70 -40.25
C VAL A 609 -16.95 -4.37 -40.64
N PHE A 610 -16.86 -3.33 -39.79
CA PHE A 610 -17.37 -2.00 -40.13
C PHE A 610 -16.62 -1.38 -41.30
N LEU A 611 -15.30 -1.58 -41.38
CA LEU A 611 -14.48 -1.12 -42.49
C LEU A 611 -14.89 -1.76 -43.82
N ASP A 612 -15.07 -3.08 -43.87
CA ASP A 612 -15.53 -3.80 -45.07
C ASP A 612 -16.88 -3.24 -45.57
N VAL A 613 -17.84 -3.06 -44.67
CA VAL A 613 -19.16 -2.48 -45.02
C VAL A 613 -19.02 -1.04 -45.52
N ALA A 614 -18.21 -0.21 -44.86
CA ALA A 614 -18.01 1.19 -45.23
C ALA A 614 -17.35 1.32 -46.61
N LEU A 615 -16.31 0.53 -46.90
CA LEU A 615 -15.63 0.50 -48.19
C LEU A 615 -16.57 0.06 -49.30
N ASN A 616 -17.31 -1.04 -49.10
CA ASN A 616 -18.30 -1.50 -50.09
C ASN A 616 -19.39 -0.44 -50.33
N ALA A 617 -19.84 0.27 -49.30
CA ALA A 617 -20.87 1.31 -49.43
C ALA A 617 -20.41 2.52 -50.27
N VAL A 618 -19.11 2.82 -50.28
CA VAL A 618 -18.52 3.87 -51.14
C VAL A 618 -18.02 3.34 -52.49
N GLY A 619 -18.29 2.06 -52.80
CA GLY A 619 -17.96 1.44 -54.07
C GLY A 619 -16.53 0.89 -54.18
N ILE A 620 -15.81 0.77 -53.06
CA ILE A 620 -14.50 0.12 -53.00
C ILE A 620 -14.70 -1.33 -52.59
N ASP A 621 -14.34 -2.28 -53.46
CA ASP A 621 -14.29 -3.71 -53.11
C ASP A 621 -12.91 -4.02 -52.50
N PRO A 622 -12.76 -4.09 -51.16
CA PRO A 622 -11.45 -4.16 -50.50
C PRO A 622 -10.69 -5.47 -50.80
N ARG A 623 -11.35 -6.48 -51.36
CA ARG A 623 -10.72 -7.75 -51.77
C ARG A 623 -10.18 -7.69 -53.20
N LYS A 624 -10.58 -6.70 -54.00
CA LYS A 624 -10.19 -6.55 -55.41
C LYS A 624 -9.49 -5.24 -55.73
N GLN A 625 -9.64 -4.23 -54.88
CA GLN A 625 -9.16 -2.87 -55.12
C GLN A 625 -8.29 -2.40 -53.96
N PRO A 626 -7.17 -1.70 -54.25
CA PRO A 626 -6.33 -1.16 -53.20
C PRO A 626 -6.99 0.03 -52.49
N PHE A 627 -6.71 0.17 -51.21
CA PHE A 627 -7.11 1.29 -50.37
C PHE A 627 -6.02 1.58 -49.32
N THR A 628 -6.03 2.81 -48.81
CA THR A 628 -5.03 3.27 -47.84
C THR A 628 -5.65 3.53 -46.47
N VAL A 629 -4.93 3.22 -45.41
CA VAL A 629 -5.37 3.39 -44.02
C VAL A 629 -4.36 4.21 -43.24
N LYS A 630 -4.85 5.10 -42.37
CA LYS A 630 -4.07 5.79 -41.34
C LYS A 630 -4.53 5.29 -39.98
N ILE A 631 -3.59 4.95 -39.11
CA ILE A 631 -3.89 4.35 -37.79
C ILE A 631 -3.34 5.24 -36.68
N THR A 632 -4.17 5.49 -35.68
CA THR A 632 -3.75 6.11 -34.42
C THR A 632 -3.80 5.04 -33.33
N GLY A 633 -2.63 4.73 -32.77
CA GLY A 633 -2.32 3.54 -31.97
C GLY A 633 -1.17 2.76 -32.63
N GLY A 634 -0.23 2.26 -31.81
CA GLY A 634 1.00 1.63 -32.29
C GLY A 634 0.84 0.15 -32.68
N PRO A 635 1.83 -0.42 -33.39
CA PRO A 635 1.87 -1.86 -33.66
C PRO A 635 1.89 -2.72 -32.38
N ASP A 636 2.42 -2.18 -31.28
CA ASP A 636 2.42 -2.77 -29.94
C ASP A 636 1.05 -2.73 -29.21
N GLY A 637 0.11 -1.94 -29.74
CA GLY A 637 -1.21 -1.74 -29.15
C GLY A 637 -2.16 -2.92 -29.36
N ASP A 638 -3.07 -3.14 -28.41
CA ASP A 638 -4.08 -4.19 -28.49
C ASP A 638 -4.98 -4.04 -29.73
N VAL A 639 -5.53 -2.84 -29.97
CA VAL A 639 -6.47 -2.61 -31.07
C VAL A 639 -5.73 -2.35 -32.39
N ALA A 640 -4.80 -1.39 -32.41
CA ALA A 640 -4.09 -0.99 -33.62
C ALA A 640 -3.19 -2.10 -34.17
N GLY A 641 -2.41 -2.76 -33.31
CA GLY A 641 -1.58 -3.91 -33.68
C GLY A 641 -2.39 -5.07 -34.25
N ASN A 642 -3.47 -5.49 -33.58
CA ASN A 642 -4.35 -6.51 -34.14
C ASN A 642 -5.03 -6.07 -35.44
N MET A 643 -5.34 -4.78 -35.60
CA MET A 643 -5.92 -4.26 -36.85
C MET A 643 -4.93 -4.40 -38.00
N ILE A 644 -3.64 -4.10 -37.80
CA ILE A 644 -2.59 -4.30 -38.82
C ILE A 644 -2.55 -5.77 -39.27
N ARG A 645 -2.52 -6.71 -38.30
CA ARG A 645 -2.54 -8.15 -38.59
C ARG A 645 -3.80 -8.57 -39.35
N ILE A 646 -4.96 -8.06 -38.97
CA ILE A 646 -6.25 -8.40 -39.60
C ILE A 646 -6.36 -7.81 -41.02
N LEU A 647 -5.90 -6.57 -41.23
CA LEU A 647 -5.83 -5.95 -42.56
C LEU A 647 -4.99 -6.79 -43.51
N HIS A 648 -3.81 -7.22 -43.07
CA HIS A 648 -2.94 -8.10 -43.86
C HIS A 648 -3.61 -9.46 -44.13
N ARG A 649 -4.21 -10.08 -43.10
CA ARG A 649 -4.90 -11.37 -43.23
C ARG A 649 -6.04 -11.33 -44.25
N ASP A 650 -6.90 -10.32 -44.19
CA ASP A 650 -8.16 -10.30 -44.93
C ASP A 650 -8.07 -9.65 -46.31
N TYR A 651 -7.14 -8.71 -46.49
CA TYR A 651 -7.02 -7.92 -47.73
C TYR A 651 -5.63 -7.99 -48.38
N GLY A 652 -4.61 -8.49 -47.69
CA GLY A 652 -3.23 -8.53 -48.19
C GLY A 652 -2.75 -7.16 -48.68
N ASP A 653 -2.09 -7.13 -49.84
CA ASP A 653 -1.50 -5.92 -50.43
C ASP A 653 -2.52 -4.84 -50.85
N ASN A 654 -3.83 -5.17 -50.82
CA ASN A 654 -4.87 -4.19 -51.06
C ASN A 654 -4.98 -3.19 -49.91
N ALA A 655 -4.69 -3.59 -48.66
CA ALA A 655 -4.74 -2.69 -47.52
C ALA A 655 -3.36 -2.10 -47.23
N ARG A 656 -3.15 -0.84 -47.61
CA ARG A 656 -1.87 -0.16 -47.41
C ARG A 656 -1.92 0.78 -46.21
N VAL A 657 -1.16 0.47 -45.17
CA VAL A 657 -1.02 1.39 -44.03
C VAL A 657 0.00 2.46 -44.40
N ILE A 658 -0.44 3.71 -44.50
CA ILE A 658 0.39 4.83 -44.97
C ILE A 658 0.80 5.78 -43.85
N ALA A 659 0.16 5.70 -42.68
CA ALA A 659 0.55 6.48 -41.51
C ALA A 659 0.18 5.75 -40.22
N ILE A 660 1.08 5.78 -39.25
CA ILE A 660 0.88 5.25 -37.89
C ILE A 660 1.36 6.29 -36.89
N GLY A 661 0.57 6.57 -35.85
CA GLY A 661 0.98 7.43 -34.73
C GLY A 661 0.68 6.77 -33.39
N ASP A 662 1.66 6.77 -32.48
CA ASP A 662 1.52 6.24 -31.12
C ASP A 662 2.26 7.12 -30.09
N GLY A 663 2.37 6.63 -28.85
CA GLY A 663 3.03 7.39 -27.77
C GLY A 663 4.54 7.61 -27.95
N SER A 664 5.18 6.85 -28.84
CA SER A 664 6.60 6.99 -29.19
C SER A 664 6.84 8.01 -30.31
N GLY A 665 5.85 8.26 -31.16
CA GLY A 665 5.97 9.21 -32.28
C GLY A 665 4.97 8.93 -33.41
N CYS A 666 5.26 9.47 -34.59
CA CYS A 666 4.49 9.21 -35.81
C CYS A 666 5.40 8.89 -36.98
N ALA A 667 4.91 8.04 -37.88
CA ALA A 667 5.56 7.67 -39.12
C ALA A 667 4.54 7.76 -40.27
N GLU A 668 5.01 8.18 -41.44
CA GLU A 668 4.23 8.24 -42.67
C GLU A 668 5.07 7.72 -43.83
N ASP A 669 4.46 6.86 -44.65
CA ASP A 669 4.98 6.42 -45.95
C ASP A 669 3.83 6.50 -46.97
N PRO A 670 3.86 7.45 -47.92
CA PRO A 670 2.83 7.58 -48.95
C PRO A 670 2.63 6.33 -49.82
N ASP A 671 3.67 5.51 -49.99
CA ASP A 671 3.63 4.28 -50.80
C ASP A 671 3.11 3.07 -49.98
N GLY A 672 3.15 3.19 -48.65
CA GLY A 672 2.69 2.20 -47.68
C GLY A 672 3.87 1.50 -47.00
N PHE A 673 3.75 1.29 -45.69
CA PHE A 673 4.76 0.58 -44.91
C PHE A 673 4.94 -0.87 -45.36
N ASP A 674 6.15 -1.40 -45.16
CA ASP A 674 6.44 -2.81 -45.35
C ASP A 674 5.63 -3.64 -44.35
N THR A 675 4.88 -4.60 -44.88
CA THR A 675 3.95 -5.38 -44.04
C THR A 675 4.71 -6.39 -43.18
N GLY A 676 5.84 -6.92 -43.65
CA GLY A 676 6.68 -7.82 -42.86
C GLY A 676 7.23 -7.11 -41.63
N GLU A 677 7.71 -5.89 -41.79
CA GLU A 677 8.21 -5.06 -40.69
C GLU A 677 7.10 -4.67 -39.71
N LEU A 678 5.92 -4.27 -40.19
CA LEU A 678 4.79 -4.00 -39.30
C LEU A 678 4.34 -5.24 -38.52
N MET A 679 4.39 -6.43 -39.14
CA MET A 679 4.09 -7.70 -38.46
C MET A 679 5.14 -8.04 -37.40
N ARG A 680 6.43 -7.83 -37.70
CA ARG A 680 7.52 -7.99 -36.73
C ARG A 680 7.30 -7.10 -35.50
N LEU A 681 6.98 -5.82 -35.71
CA LEU A 681 6.71 -4.89 -34.61
C LEU A 681 5.51 -5.35 -33.77
N PHE A 682 4.45 -5.87 -34.38
CA PHE A 682 3.31 -6.42 -33.65
C PHE A 682 3.69 -7.66 -32.82
N GLU A 683 4.41 -8.62 -33.42
CA GLU A 683 4.80 -9.88 -32.77
C GLU A 683 5.79 -9.67 -31.62
N GLU A 684 6.72 -8.72 -31.78
CA GLU A 684 7.69 -8.33 -30.76
C GLU A 684 7.15 -7.29 -29.77
N ALA A 685 5.90 -6.85 -29.95
CA ALA A 685 5.25 -5.80 -29.16
C ALA A 685 6.09 -4.50 -29.05
N LEU A 686 6.57 -4.03 -30.21
CA LEU A 686 7.40 -2.84 -30.35
C LEU A 686 6.60 -1.64 -30.90
N PRO A 687 6.91 -0.41 -30.43
CA PRO A 687 6.24 0.79 -30.90
C PRO A 687 6.72 1.20 -32.30
N ILE A 688 6.01 2.12 -32.95
CA ILE A 688 6.34 2.57 -34.31
C ILE A 688 7.72 3.23 -34.42
N ALA A 689 8.23 3.82 -33.34
CA ALA A 689 9.60 4.37 -33.33
C ALA A 689 10.69 3.31 -33.57
N SER A 690 10.37 2.02 -33.41
CA SER A 690 11.27 0.90 -33.66
C SER A 690 11.24 0.38 -35.10
N TYR A 691 10.49 1.03 -36.01
CA TYR A 691 10.39 0.64 -37.41
C TYR A 691 11.74 0.71 -38.13
N ASP A 692 12.19 -0.44 -38.64
CA ASP A 692 13.41 -0.55 -39.44
C ASP A 692 13.17 -0.02 -40.86
N ARG A 693 14.07 0.86 -41.30
CA ARG A 693 14.00 1.53 -42.60
C ARG A 693 14.92 0.90 -43.65
N SER A 694 15.68 -0.13 -43.26
CA SER A 694 16.76 -0.71 -44.07
C SER A 694 16.30 -1.56 -45.23
#